data_AF-A0A2D5YZS4-F1
#
_entry.id   AF-A0A2D5YZS4-F1
#
_cell.length_a   1.000
_cell.length_b   1.000
_cell.length_c   1.000
_cell.angle_alpha   90.00
_cell.angle_beta   90.00
_cell.angle_gamma   90.00
#
_symmetry.space_group_name_H-M   'P 1'
#
loop_
_entity.id
_entity.type
_entity.pdbx_description
1 polymer ?
#
loop_
_entity_poly.entity_id
_entity_poly.type
_entity_poly.pdbx_seq_one_letter_code
_entity_poly.pdbx_strand_id
1 'polypeptide(L)'
;MEPTLTHAQKMRGLPWAYAGNGLLSVYTNLVFVGPVIVIFADLLGLGKERIGLIVGAIPLCCVPAAVFLPIVARWGYKRAYVTLFAVRKFVVLLLVFTPWVLNRWGTDVAFWFVLSVMFSFGMLRGIALLGWTPWIQELVPNQVRGRFMAANMFLFNLGGVVVLAATGAYLGKKPDIDQFILLYVIAFAIGLLSIYMFTRAPGGAPIADRSKTGERASLASILDAVRDTRFITFLIGQSVCMLGVLPISIHAFGPLYLKDEIGIDPSRVMYFASIMMLAALPSTFVWGWAADRFGSKPVLLLSILLLLIYPIGLLIIPANSDMSFIAAAVLAVVTGLVAPGWGIAQSRWVLSTLIPRERRAGYGALNMAWIGVISALAPWLGGRVLDSQSVKNIDWSRVPLISDEYTMLIVAGGLLMLVGVAILGRIKSDTTVATRQFAGMFLQGDPFGAMFGIVTHRRGGGETQRVTTMARLGDARSPLSVDELLDGAADPNFNVRYEAVLAIARHRPDARLTDALINILNGSEPDLAITAAWALGRMGNPRAIPSLRESLDSDYPLMRARAARALGTLQDTHSAQRLRDLLHRESDPGLRIAYASALGNLRDPDALTDLLDVLAQLDDPNQRLEIASAIASIVGREDWFVLLARRTRANPGDALGGILLAVRRRLARVIHPQDVESIEKCAVALGHQQMQEAAPLFVHLLDAVHHEQLAPLSRLVVNEARARIKQFSHERLEYFMLALHALHAGTPRINRPDDVPSSTQ
;
A
#
# COMPACT_ATOMS: atom_id res chain seq x y z
N MET A 1 49.25 17.78 5.46
CA MET A 1 47.85 17.66 5.02
C MET A 1 47.84 16.66 3.88
N GLU A 2 47.33 15.44 4.07
CA GLU A 2 47.18 14.50 2.94
C GLU A 2 46.14 15.07 1.97
N PRO A 3 46.36 14.95 0.64
CA PRO A 3 45.49 15.58 -0.33
C PRO A 3 44.14 14.88 -0.32
N THR A 4 43.13 15.57 0.21
CA THR A 4 41.73 15.17 0.05
C THR A 4 41.46 14.99 -1.43
N LEU A 5 41.02 13.79 -1.84
CA LEU A 5 40.73 13.46 -3.24
C LEU A 5 39.92 14.56 -3.93
N THR A 6 40.39 15.00 -5.10
CA THR A 6 39.66 16.00 -5.89
C THR A 6 38.36 15.41 -6.43
N HIS A 7 37.37 16.26 -6.71
CA HIS A 7 36.08 15.82 -7.24
C HIS A 7 36.24 15.00 -8.54
N ALA A 8 37.16 15.41 -9.43
CA ALA A 8 37.46 14.70 -10.68
C ALA A 8 38.04 13.30 -10.44
N GLN A 9 38.95 13.15 -9.46
CA GLN A 9 39.51 11.85 -9.09
C GLN A 9 38.44 10.92 -8.52
N LYS A 10 37.54 11.44 -7.68
CA LYS A 10 36.40 10.67 -7.15
C LYS A 10 35.50 10.16 -8.28
N MET A 11 35.12 11.04 -9.21
CA MET A 11 34.26 10.66 -10.34
C MET A 11 34.90 9.60 -11.25
N ARG A 12 36.21 9.69 -11.53
CA ARG A 12 36.94 8.65 -12.29
C ARG A 12 37.05 7.31 -11.54
N GLY A 13 36.98 7.32 -10.21
CA GLY A 13 37.04 6.12 -9.37
C GLY A 13 35.75 5.31 -9.29
N LEU A 14 34.58 5.95 -9.48
CA LEU A 14 33.28 5.32 -9.30
C LEU A 14 33.02 4.10 -10.20
N PRO A 15 33.34 4.13 -11.52
CA PRO A 15 33.13 2.97 -12.39
C PRO A 15 33.86 1.71 -11.91
N TRP A 16 35.08 1.87 -11.39
CA TRP A 16 35.87 0.77 -10.85
C TRP A 16 35.26 0.17 -9.60
N ALA A 17 34.70 0.99 -8.72
CA ALA A 17 33.97 0.52 -7.54
C ALA A 17 32.69 -0.24 -7.91
N TYR A 18 31.94 0.24 -8.91
CA TYR A 18 30.76 -0.46 -9.44
C TYR A 18 31.10 -1.82 -10.03
N ALA A 19 32.11 -1.86 -10.92
CA ALA A 19 32.57 -3.11 -11.53
C ALA A 19 33.10 -4.10 -10.48
N GLY A 20 33.89 -3.62 -9.52
CA GLY A 20 34.40 -4.42 -8.41
C GLY A 20 33.28 -5.04 -7.58
N ASN A 21 32.22 -4.29 -7.29
CA ASN A 21 31.09 -4.76 -6.50
C ASN A 21 30.17 -5.72 -7.29
N GLY A 22 29.93 -5.48 -8.58
CA GLY A 22 29.19 -6.40 -9.44
C GLY A 22 29.86 -7.77 -9.53
N LEU A 23 31.18 -7.79 -9.80
CA LEU A 23 31.97 -9.02 -9.83
C LEU A 23 32.08 -9.69 -8.44
N LEU A 24 32.12 -8.89 -7.37
CA LEU A 24 32.06 -9.40 -6.01
C LEU A 24 30.77 -10.18 -5.78
N SER A 25 29.62 -9.67 -6.24
CA SER A 25 28.35 -10.38 -6.13
C SER A 25 28.38 -11.76 -6.79
N VAL A 26 28.93 -11.84 -8.00
CA VAL A 26 29.11 -13.10 -8.72
C VAL A 26 29.91 -14.09 -7.89
N TYR A 27 31.08 -13.65 -7.39
CA TYR A 27 31.91 -14.46 -6.52
C TYR A 27 31.18 -14.94 -5.27
N THR A 28 30.43 -14.06 -4.60
CA THR A 28 29.76 -14.43 -3.35
C THR A 28 28.65 -15.45 -3.57
N ASN A 29 27.87 -15.30 -4.65
CA ASN A 29 26.76 -16.21 -4.97
C ASN A 29 27.23 -17.59 -5.45
N LEU A 30 28.40 -17.68 -6.09
CA LEU A 30 28.99 -18.96 -6.50
C LEU A 30 29.62 -19.76 -5.36
N VAL A 31 30.00 -19.11 -4.26
CA VAL A 31 30.82 -19.76 -3.23
C VAL A 31 30.03 -20.09 -1.97
N PHE A 32 29.29 -19.12 -1.42
CA PHE A 32 28.80 -19.25 -0.04
C PHE A 32 27.39 -18.72 0.21
N VAL A 33 26.77 -17.99 -0.74
CA VAL A 33 25.42 -17.48 -0.51
C VAL A 33 24.37 -18.53 -0.85
N GLY A 34 23.47 -18.79 0.11
CA GLY A 34 22.20 -19.43 -0.18
C GLY A 34 22.32 -20.95 -0.40
N PRO A 35 21.71 -21.48 -1.47
CA PRO A 35 21.59 -22.91 -1.70
C PRO A 35 22.89 -23.59 -2.15
N VAL A 36 23.88 -22.85 -2.68
CA VAL A 36 25.10 -23.45 -3.26
C VAL A 36 25.93 -24.19 -2.20
N ILE A 37 26.25 -23.53 -1.09
CA ILE A 37 27.04 -24.13 -0.02
C ILE A 37 26.25 -25.22 0.73
N VAL A 38 24.94 -25.06 0.84
CA VAL A 38 24.06 -26.02 1.51
C VAL A 38 23.99 -27.33 0.71
N ILE A 39 23.74 -27.25 -0.59
CA ILE A 39 23.70 -28.42 -1.47
C ILE A 39 25.08 -29.06 -1.60
N PHE A 40 26.16 -28.25 -1.64
CA PHE A 40 27.52 -28.79 -1.61
C PHE A 40 27.80 -29.57 -0.31
N ALA A 41 27.43 -29.02 0.85
CA ALA A 41 27.63 -29.68 2.13
C ALA A 41 26.79 -30.97 2.28
N ASP A 42 25.59 -30.97 1.71
CA ASP A 42 24.73 -32.16 1.62
C ASP A 42 25.32 -33.25 0.71
N LEU A 43 25.92 -32.89 -0.43
CA LEU A 43 26.63 -33.83 -1.30
C LEU A 43 27.87 -34.47 -0.65
N LEU A 44 28.47 -33.81 0.36
CA LEU A 44 29.54 -34.39 1.17
C LEU A 44 29.02 -35.44 2.18
N GLY A 45 27.70 -35.64 2.28
CA GLY A 45 27.07 -36.55 3.23
C GLY A 45 27.07 -36.03 4.67
N LEU A 46 27.07 -34.70 4.85
CA LEU A 46 27.07 -34.10 6.19
C LEU A 46 25.66 -34.06 6.77
N GLY A 47 25.53 -34.38 8.06
CA GLY A 47 24.29 -34.21 8.81
C GLY A 47 23.85 -32.74 8.89
N LYS A 48 22.56 -32.52 9.14
CA LYS A 48 21.92 -31.20 9.18
C LYS A 48 22.54 -30.29 10.27
N GLU A 49 22.94 -30.83 11.43
CA GLU A 49 23.66 -30.07 12.47
C GLU A 49 25.00 -29.52 11.95
N ARG A 50 25.75 -30.33 11.21
CA ARG A 50 27.05 -29.95 10.63
C ARG A 50 26.90 -28.91 9.52
N ILE A 51 25.88 -29.06 8.67
CA ILE A 51 25.53 -28.06 7.65
C ILE A 51 25.19 -26.73 8.33
N GLY A 52 24.39 -26.77 9.40
CA GLY A 52 24.05 -25.59 10.20
C GLY A 52 25.27 -24.87 10.78
N LEU A 53 26.27 -25.62 11.28
CA LEU A 53 27.54 -25.05 11.75
C LEU A 53 28.36 -24.37 10.64
N ILE A 54 28.42 -24.99 9.45
CA ILE A 54 29.13 -24.41 8.29
C ILE A 54 28.48 -23.08 7.88
N VAL A 55 27.15 -23.06 7.74
CA VAL A 55 26.39 -21.84 7.39
C VAL A 55 26.56 -20.76 8.48
N GLY A 56 26.54 -21.16 9.75
CA GLY A 56 26.68 -20.26 10.89
C GLY A 56 28.10 -19.74 11.14
N ALA A 57 29.13 -20.31 10.52
CA ALA A 57 30.53 -19.92 10.76
C ALA A 57 30.85 -18.50 10.28
N ILE A 58 30.32 -18.09 9.12
CA ILE A 58 30.63 -16.79 8.51
C ILE A 58 30.07 -15.61 9.34
N PRO A 59 28.80 -15.62 9.79
CA PRO A 59 28.25 -14.52 10.59
C PRO A 59 28.90 -14.35 11.97
N LEU A 60 29.35 -15.45 12.60
CA LEU A 60 29.99 -15.41 13.92
C LEU A 60 31.25 -14.53 13.93
N CYS A 61 31.97 -14.52 12.81
CA CYS A 61 33.20 -13.75 12.64
C CYS A 61 33.01 -12.21 12.59
N CYS A 62 31.77 -11.71 12.67
CA CYS A 62 31.49 -10.29 12.84
C CYS A 62 31.79 -9.79 14.26
N VAL A 63 31.80 -10.67 15.27
CA VAL A 63 32.01 -10.30 16.69
C VAL A 63 33.42 -9.74 16.96
N PRO A 64 34.52 -10.38 16.52
CA PRO A 64 35.86 -9.88 16.81
C PRO A 64 36.23 -8.64 16.00
N ALA A 65 35.50 -8.35 14.90
CA ALA A 65 35.86 -7.29 13.95
C ALA A 65 36.01 -5.92 14.65
N ALA A 66 35.16 -5.58 15.62
CA ALA A 66 35.26 -4.29 16.32
C ALA A 66 36.64 -4.06 16.98
N VAL A 67 37.31 -5.11 17.44
CA VAL A 67 38.63 -5.04 18.08
C VAL A 67 39.73 -4.68 17.07
N PHE A 68 39.58 -5.07 15.80
CA PHE A 68 40.59 -4.86 14.75
C PHE A 68 40.52 -3.48 14.09
N LEU A 69 39.51 -2.66 14.39
CA LEU A 69 39.32 -1.35 13.77
C LEU A 69 40.55 -0.41 13.89
N PRO A 70 41.22 -0.28 15.07
CA PRO A 70 42.39 0.59 15.19
C PRO A 70 43.57 0.11 14.35
N ILE A 71 43.70 -1.21 14.17
CA ILE A 71 44.76 -1.83 13.36
C ILE A 71 44.50 -1.53 11.88
N VAL A 72 43.27 -1.72 11.43
CA VAL A 72 42.83 -1.42 10.05
C VAL A 72 43.03 0.07 9.71
N ALA A 73 42.68 0.98 10.62
CA ALA A 73 42.86 2.42 10.41
C ALA A 73 44.33 2.83 10.24
N ARG A 74 45.24 2.21 11.01
CA ARG A 74 46.70 2.44 10.89
C ARG A 74 47.29 1.84 9.63
N TRP A 75 46.78 0.70 9.18
CA TRP A 75 47.26 0.05 7.96
C TRP A 75 46.76 0.76 6.68
N GLY A 76 45.65 1.49 6.80
CA GLY A 76 44.96 2.17 5.70
C GLY A 76 43.76 1.36 5.25
N TYR A 77 42.59 1.99 5.22
CA TYR A 77 41.31 1.33 4.98
C TYR A 77 41.25 0.60 3.64
N LYS A 78 41.75 1.21 2.56
CA LYS A 78 41.78 0.57 1.23
C LYS A 78 42.73 -0.62 1.22
N ARG A 79 43.95 -0.45 1.77
CA ARG A 79 44.97 -1.51 1.79
C ARG A 79 44.47 -2.72 2.56
N ALA A 80 43.94 -2.50 3.76
CA ALA A 80 43.36 -3.56 4.58
C ALA A 80 42.21 -4.26 3.86
N TYR A 81 41.26 -3.51 3.28
CA TYR A 81 40.13 -4.09 2.55
C TYR A 81 40.60 -4.95 1.37
N VAL A 82 41.41 -4.39 0.47
CA VAL A 82 41.86 -5.05 -0.76
C VAL A 82 42.72 -6.28 -0.46
N THR A 83 43.68 -6.17 0.47
CA THR A 83 44.57 -7.29 0.82
C THR A 83 43.81 -8.41 1.50
N LEU A 84 42.99 -8.12 2.51
CA LEU A 84 42.21 -9.16 3.21
C LEU A 84 41.14 -9.78 2.28
N PHE A 85 40.54 -9.00 1.37
CA PHE A 85 39.65 -9.53 0.34
C PHE A 85 40.37 -10.39 -0.71
N ALA A 86 41.66 -10.17 -0.93
CA ALA A 86 42.50 -11.05 -1.75
C ALA A 86 42.78 -12.35 -1.03
N VAL A 87 43.34 -12.28 0.18
CA VAL A 87 43.70 -13.46 0.97
C VAL A 87 42.50 -14.38 1.18
N ARG A 88 41.31 -13.85 1.49
CA ARG A 88 40.11 -14.69 1.71
C ARG A 88 39.69 -15.51 0.48
N LYS A 89 40.03 -15.07 -0.74
CA LYS A 89 39.73 -15.83 -1.96
C LYS A 89 40.63 -17.03 -2.12
N PHE A 90 41.91 -16.89 -1.76
CA PHE A 90 42.84 -18.02 -1.69
C PHE A 90 42.44 -19.01 -0.60
N VAL A 91 41.96 -18.51 0.55
CA VAL A 91 41.41 -19.38 1.61
C VAL A 91 40.23 -20.19 1.09
N VAL A 92 39.26 -19.57 0.43
CA VAL A 92 38.11 -20.27 -0.17
C VAL A 92 38.53 -21.26 -1.26
N LEU A 93 39.58 -20.94 -2.04
CA LEU A 93 40.07 -21.85 -3.08
C LEU A 93 40.51 -23.20 -2.49
N LEU A 94 40.84 -23.27 -1.21
CA LEU A 94 41.14 -24.54 -0.54
C LEU A 94 39.95 -25.52 -0.58
N LEU A 95 38.70 -25.05 -0.74
CA LEU A 95 37.54 -25.93 -0.94
C LEU A 95 37.66 -26.82 -2.18
N VAL A 96 38.50 -26.47 -3.16
CA VAL A 96 38.80 -27.32 -4.32
C VAL A 96 39.41 -28.66 -3.90
N PHE A 97 40.11 -28.71 -2.77
CA PHE A 97 40.72 -29.93 -2.23
C PHE A 97 39.74 -30.78 -1.40
N THR A 98 38.49 -30.34 -1.20
CA THR A 98 37.51 -31.08 -0.40
C THR A 98 37.28 -32.52 -0.87
N PRO A 99 37.17 -32.84 -2.18
CA PRO A 99 37.00 -34.22 -2.63
C PRO A 99 38.20 -35.11 -2.29
N TRP A 100 39.41 -34.55 -2.38
CA TRP A 100 40.63 -35.24 -1.99
C TRP A 100 40.67 -35.52 -0.49
N VAL A 101 40.29 -34.54 0.34
CA VAL A 101 40.19 -34.70 1.80
C VAL A 101 39.14 -35.76 2.16
N LEU A 102 37.98 -35.70 1.51
CA LEU A 102 36.88 -36.64 1.70
C LEU A 102 37.30 -38.08 1.37
N ASN A 103 37.94 -38.30 0.22
CA ASN A 103 38.37 -39.62 -0.20
C ASN A 103 39.50 -40.20 0.66
N ARG A 104 40.38 -39.35 1.20
CA ARG A 104 41.55 -39.79 1.96
C ARG A 104 41.27 -40.04 3.44
N TRP A 105 40.42 -39.21 4.05
CA TRP A 105 40.19 -39.19 5.51
C TRP A 105 38.72 -39.25 5.93
N GLY A 106 37.79 -39.35 4.98
CA GLY A 106 36.36 -39.50 5.26
C GLY A 106 35.62 -38.19 5.56
N THR A 107 34.33 -38.34 5.87
CA THR A 107 33.36 -37.23 6.03
C THR A 107 33.65 -36.35 7.25
N ASP A 108 34.15 -36.92 8.35
CA ASP A 108 34.47 -36.19 9.58
C ASP A 108 35.61 -35.18 9.39
N VAL A 109 36.69 -35.59 8.71
CA VAL A 109 37.83 -34.69 8.44
C VAL A 109 37.46 -33.67 7.38
N ALA A 110 36.68 -34.05 6.36
CA ALA A 110 36.15 -33.13 5.36
C ALA A 110 35.28 -32.04 6.00
N PHE A 111 34.44 -32.38 6.99
CA PHE A 111 33.66 -31.40 7.75
C PHE A 111 34.55 -30.35 8.43
N TRP A 112 35.51 -30.78 9.24
CA TRP A 112 36.40 -29.85 9.96
C TRP A 112 37.25 -29.02 9.01
N PHE A 113 37.65 -29.59 7.87
CA PHE A 113 38.34 -28.86 6.82
C PHE A 113 37.48 -27.73 6.24
N VAL A 114 36.26 -28.03 5.77
CA VAL A 114 35.33 -27.03 5.23
C VAL A 114 34.99 -25.97 6.28
N LEU A 115 34.71 -26.38 7.52
CA LEU A 115 34.41 -25.46 8.62
C LEU A 115 35.57 -24.50 8.90
N SER A 116 36.80 -25.01 8.94
CA SER A 116 38.00 -24.21 9.17
C SER A 116 38.24 -23.20 8.03
N VAL A 117 38.01 -23.62 6.79
CA VAL A 117 38.09 -22.74 5.61
C VAL A 117 37.03 -21.64 5.68
N MET A 118 35.77 -21.99 6.01
CA MET A 118 34.67 -21.03 6.13
C MET A 118 34.85 -20.06 7.30
N PHE A 119 35.33 -20.53 8.44
CA PHE A 119 35.66 -19.68 9.58
C PHE A 119 36.78 -18.69 9.26
N SER A 120 37.87 -19.18 8.68
CA SER A 120 39.02 -18.35 8.26
C SER A 120 38.60 -17.29 7.23
N PHE A 121 37.77 -17.68 6.26
CA PHE A 121 37.15 -16.77 5.31
C PHE A 121 36.29 -15.70 6.00
N GLY A 122 35.43 -16.13 6.94
CA GLY A 122 34.56 -15.24 7.72
C GLY A 122 35.35 -14.21 8.52
N MET A 123 36.44 -14.63 9.17
CA MET A 123 37.31 -13.76 9.97
C MET A 123 37.98 -12.68 9.12
N LEU A 124 38.57 -13.08 7.99
CA LEU A 124 39.16 -12.14 7.03
C LEU A 124 38.13 -11.16 6.47
N ARG A 125 36.92 -11.65 6.15
CA ARG A 125 35.80 -10.80 5.70
C ARG A 125 35.38 -9.80 6.77
N GLY A 126 35.19 -10.25 8.01
CA GLY A 126 34.77 -9.41 9.13
C GLY A 126 35.73 -8.25 9.36
N ILE A 127 37.04 -8.53 9.41
CA ILE A 127 38.08 -7.50 9.59
C ILE A 127 38.12 -6.55 8.38
N ALA A 128 38.02 -7.08 7.17
CA ALA A 128 38.08 -6.25 5.97
C ALA A 128 36.90 -5.26 5.87
N LEU A 129 35.68 -5.69 6.23
CA LEU A 129 34.47 -4.85 6.16
C LEU A 129 34.56 -3.58 7.01
N LEU A 130 35.40 -3.56 8.05
CA LEU A 130 35.65 -2.37 8.87
C LEU A 130 36.24 -1.22 8.05
N GLY A 131 37.04 -1.54 7.02
CA GLY A 131 37.64 -0.55 6.14
C GLY A 131 36.72 -0.06 5.02
N TRP A 132 35.62 -0.76 4.75
CA TRP A 132 34.72 -0.41 3.65
C TRP A 132 34.02 0.93 3.87
N THR A 133 33.35 1.09 5.02
CA THR A 133 32.53 2.29 5.29
C THR A 133 33.35 3.58 5.26
N PRO A 134 34.51 3.68 5.95
CA PRO A 134 35.35 4.88 5.90
C PRO A 134 35.93 5.14 4.50
N TRP A 135 36.37 4.09 3.79
CA TRP A 135 36.92 4.23 2.45
C TRP A 135 35.89 4.72 1.43
N ILE A 136 34.67 4.17 1.46
CA ILE A 136 33.59 4.61 0.57
C ILE A 136 33.15 6.04 0.87
N GLN A 137 33.14 6.45 2.15
CA GLN A 137 32.88 7.85 2.50
C GLN A 137 33.93 8.80 1.90
N GLU A 138 35.20 8.40 1.85
CA GLU A 138 36.27 9.17 1.22
C GLU A 138 36.11 9.21 -0.31
N LEU A 139 35.89 8.03 -0.93
CA LEU A 139 35.80 7.83 -2.38
C LEU A 139 34.58 8.54 -3.00
N VAL A 140 33.42 8.49 -2.34
CA VAL A 140 32.15 8.92 -2.95
C VAL A 140 31.77 10.33 -2.49
N PRO A 141 31.60 11.30 -3.41
CA PRO A 141 31.17 12.65 -3.07
C PRO A 141 29.81 12.68 -2.37
N ASN A 142 29.65 13.52 -1.35
CA ASN A 142 28.43 13.62 -0.54
C ASN A 142 27.16 13.75 -1.39
N GLN A 143 27.22 14.51 -2.49
CA GLN A 143 26.09 14.79 -3.38
C GLN A 143 25.57 13.55 -4.15
N VAL A 144 26.42 12.55 -4.39
CA VAL A 144 26.07 11.36 -5.19
C VAL A 144 26.06 10.06 -4.38
N ARG A 145 26.33 10.10 -3.07
CA ARG A 145 26.38 8.90 -2.19
C ARG A 145 25.12 8.05 -2.25
N GLY A 146 23.94 8.67 -2.20
CA GLY A 146 22.68 7.95 -2.29
C GLY A 146 22.51 7.20 -3.61
N ARG A 147 22.78 7.89 -4.74
CA ARG A 147 22.73 7.28 -6.08
C ARG A 147 23.74 6.15 -6.22
N PHE A 148 24.95 6.32 -5.67
CA PHE A 148 25.99 5.28 -5.66
C PHE A 148 25.57 4.05 -4.85
N MET A 149 24.99 4.23 -3.67
CA MET A 149 24.52 3.11 -2.84
C MET A 149 23.38 2.35 -3.53
N ALA A 150 22.42 3.06 -4.12
CA ALA A 150 21.33 2.46 -4.88
C ALA A 150 21.83 1.67 -6.10
N ALA A 151 22.71 2.28 -6.90
CA ALA A 151 23.30 1.62 -8.07
C ALA A 151 24.13 0.38 -7.67
N ASN A 152 24.90 0.44 -6.58
CA ASN A 152 25.63 -0.72 -6.08
C ASN A 152 24.73 -1.85 -5.61
N MET A 153 23.65 -1.53 -4.88
CA MET A 153 22.71 -2.54 -4.40
C MET A 153 21.96 -3.20 -5.57
N PHE A 154 21.62 -2.41 -6.61
CA PHE A 154 21.03 -2.93 -7.84
C PHE A 154 22.01 -3.86 -8.58
N LEU A 155 23.25 -3.41 -8.84
CA LEU A 155 24.28 -4.22 -9.52
C LEU A 155 24.62 -5.49 -8.75
N PHE A 156 24.68 -5.41 -7.42
CA PHE A 156 24.94 -6.57 -6.57
C PHE A 156 23.81 -7.60 -6.69
N ASN A 157 22.55 -7.20 -6.56
CA ASN A 157 21.43 -8.13 -6.69
C ASN A 157 21.30 -8.69 -8.10
N LEU A 158 21.46 -7.85 -9.14
CA LEU A 158 21.43 -8.28 -10.54
C LEU A 158 22.52 -9.34 -10.84
N GLY A 159 23.73 -9.13 -10.33
CA GLY A 159 24.81 -10.12 -10.43
C GLY A 159 24.45 -11.46 -9.80
N GLY A 160 23.77 -11.44 -8.64
CA GLY A 160 23.29 -12.66 -7.98
C GLY A 160 22.21 -13.39 -8.78
N VAL A 161 21.22 -12.66 -9.32
CA VAL A 161 20.14 -13.22 -10.15
C VAL A 161 20.71 -14.01 -11.33
N VAL A 162 21.59 -13.39 -12.11
CA VAL A 162 22.17 -13.99 -13.33
C VAL A 162 22.99 -15.24 -12.99
N VAL A 163 23.81 -15.14 -11.95
CA VAL A 163 24.75 -16.20 -11.57
C VAL A 163 24.05 -17.40 -10.96
N LEU A 164 23.05 -17.20 -10.11
CA LEU A 164 22.27 -18.31 -9.55
C LEU A 164 21.47 -19.02 -10.64
N ALA A 165 20.91 -18.28 -11.60
CA ALA A 165 20.25 -18.89 -12.76
C ALA A 165 21.22 -19.71 -13.63
N ALA A 166 22.41 -19.16 -13.91
CA ALA A 166 23.44 -19.88 -14.66
C ALA A 166 23.94 -21.13 -13.91
N THR A 167 24.11 -21.03 -12.59
CA THR A 167 24.51 -22.15 -11.72
C THR A 167 23.45 -23.24 -11.72
N GLY A 168 22.17 -22.87 -11.61
CA GLY A 168 21.06 -23.81 -11.74
C GLY A 168 21.07 -24.56 -13.07
N ALA A 169 21.26 -23.83 -14.18
CA ALA A 169 21.33 -24.44 -15.52
C ALA A 169 22.52 -25.41 -15.66
N TYR A 170 23.66 -25.09 -15.05
CA TYR A 170 24.88 -25.91 -15.11
C TYR A 170 24.80 -27.18 -14.25
N LEU A 171 24.27 -27.08 -13.02
CA LEU A 171 24.17 -28.21 -12.09
C LEU A 171 23.16 -29.29 -12.54
N GLY A 172 22.11 -28.89 -13.27
CA GLY A 172 21.10 -29.83 -13.75
C GLY A 172 20.32 -30.53 -12.62
N LYS A 173 19.81 -31.74 -12.88
CA LYS A 173 18.95 -32.47 -11.93
C LYS A 173 19.73 -33.25 -10.87
N LYS A 174 20.92 -33.77 -11.22
CA LYS A 174 21.76 -34.59 -10.33
C LYS A 174 23.13 -33.91 -10.25
N PRO A 175 23.28 -32.93 -9.34
CA PRO A 175 24.54 -32.22 -9.21
C PRO A 175 25.63 -33.13 -8.65
N ASP A 176 26.85 -32.92 -9.11
CA ASP A 176 28.03 -33.65 -8.64
C ASP A 176 29.03 -32.70 -7.97
N ILE A 177 29.86 -33.23 -7.07
CA ILE A 177 30.86 -32.47 -6.33
C ILE A 177 31.82 -31.78 -7.30
N ASP A 178 32.24 -32.45 -8.37
CA ASP A 178 33.17 -31.91 -9.39
C ASP A 178 32.62 -30.65 -10.08
N GLN A 179 31.30 -30.57 -10.27
CA GLN A 179 30.66 -29.37 -10.81
C GLN A 179 30.83 -28.18 -9.85
N PHE A 180 30.69 -28.40 -8.54
CA PHE A 180 30.95 -27.34 -7.55
C PHE A 180 32.41 -26.93 -7.50
N ILE A 181 33.34 -27.88 -7.69
CA ILE A 181 34.76 -27.56 -7.76
C ILE A 181 35.05 -26.60 -8.91
N LEU A 182 34.48 -26.86 -10.10
CA LEU A 182 34.61 -25.95 -11.24
C LEU A 182 34.03 -24.56 -10.92
N LEU A 183 32.85 -24.51 -10.29
CA LEU A 183 32.24 -23.24 -9.87
C LEU A 183 33.13 -22.46 -8.90
N TYR A 184 33.81 -23.12 -7.97
CA TYR A 184 34.75 -22.47 -7.05
C TYR A 184 36.00 -21.94 -7.76
N VAL A 185 36.52 -22.65 -8.77
CA VAL A 185 37.64 -22.18 -9.60
C VAL A 185 37.24 -20.95 -10.42
N ILE A 186 36.07 -20.99 -11.06
CA ILE A 186 35.52 -19.85 -11.80
C ILE A 186 35.31 -18.65 -10.86
N ALA A 187 34.73 -18.90 -9.69
CA ALA A 187 34.52 -17.87 -8.68
C ALA A 187 35.85 -17.24 -8.25
N PHE A 188 36.90 -18.04 -8.04
CA PHE A 188 38.22 -17.54 -7.70
C PHE A 188 38.77 -16.58 -8.77
N ALA A 189 38.70 -16.93 -10.06
CA ALA A 189 39.14 -16.08 -11.16
C ALA A 189 38.36 -14.75 -11.22
N ILE A 190 37.02 -14.82 -11.14
CA ILE A 190 36.14 -13.64 -11.10
C ILE A 190 36.43 -12.79 -9.85
N GLY A 191 36.72 -13.45 -8.74
CA GLY A 191 37.11 -12.82 -7.50
C GLY A 191 38.42 -12.05 -7.62
N LEU A 192 39.46 -12.59 -8.26
CA LEU A 192 40.69 -11.86 -8.52
C LEU A 192 40.44 -10.63 -9.40
N LEU A 193 39.59 -10.77 -10.42
CA LEU A 193 39.18 -9.64 -11.26
C LEU A 193 38.47 -8.55 -10.44
N SER A 194 37.56 -8.93 -9.52
CA SER A 194 36.91 -7.99 -8.59
C SER A 194 37.93 -7.21 -7.76
N ILE A 195 38.99 -7.85 -7.26
CA ILE A 195 40.07 -7.15 -6.53
C ILE A 195 40.82 -6.19 -7.43
N TYR A 196 41.15 -6.61 -8.64
CA TYR A 196 41.81 -5.75 -9.61
C TYR A 196 40.99 -4.48 -9.88
N MET A 197 39.66 -4.57 -9.94
CA MET A 197 38.82 -3.38 -10.05
C MET A 197 38.91 -2.49 -8.80
N PHE A 198 38.90 -3.07 -7.60
CA PHE A 198 39.04 -2.30 -6.35
C PHE A 198 40.43 -1.66 -6.16
N THR A 199 41.51 -2.23 -6.69
CA THR A 199 42.84 -1.60 -6.61
C THR A 199 42.92 -0.30 -7.40
N ARG A 200 42.13 -0.18 -8.48
CA ARG A 200 42.03 1.03 -9.32
C ARG A 200 41.23 2.16 -8.68
N ALA A 201 40.36 1.87 -7.72
CA ALA A 201 39.59 2.88 -7.01
C ALA A 201 40.48 3.70 -6.04
N PRO A 202 40.48 5.04 -6.06
CA PRO A 202 41.35 5.87 -5.23
C PRO A 202 40.91 5.94 -3.75
N GLY A 203 41.75 6.54 -2.90
CA GLY A 203 41.45 6.80 -1.47
C GLY A 203 41.84 5.71 -0.49
N GLY A 204 41.48 5.91 0.78
CA GLY A 204 41.68 4.96 1.88
C GLY A 204 43.09 4.94 2.43
N ALA A 205 43.75 6.10 2.47
CA ALA A 205 45.10 6.27 3.01
C ALA A 205 45.16 6.00 4.54
N PRO A 206 46.33 5.63 5.09
CA PRO A 206 46.53 5.44 6.52
C PRO A 206 46.29 6.73 7.31
N ILE A 207 45.48 6.69 8.37
CA ILE A 207 45.29 7.85 9.25
C ILE A 207 46.33 7.80 10.37
N ALA A 208 47.31 8.72 10.34
CA ALA A 208 48.39 8.79 11.34
C ALA A 208 47.94 9.37 12.70
N ASP A 209 46.87 10.18 12.73
CA ASP A 209 46.45 10.94 13.90
C ASP A 209 45.37 10.21 14.71
N ARG A 210 45.72 9.78 15.94
CA ARG A 210 44.83 9.07 16.87
C ARG A 210 43.63 9.90 17.33
N SER A 211 43.69 11.23 17.19
CA SER A 211 42.64 12.17 17.63
C SER A 211 41.49 12.34 16.62
N LYS A 212 41.68 11.92 15.36
CA LYS A 212 40.71 12.14 14.26
C LYS A 212 39.80 10.95 13.98
N THR A 213 40.06 9.79 14.58
CA THR A 213 39.10 8.69 14.58
C THR A 213 37.99 9.03 15.58
N GLY A 214 36.84 9.46 15.06
CA GLY A 214 35.66 9.83 15.87
C GLY A 214 35.28 8.78 16.90
N GLU A 215 34.52 9.21 17.92
CA GLU A 215 34.01 8.45 19.07
C GLU A 215 34.27 6.94 19.01
N ARG A 216 35.22 6.45 19.81
CA ARG A 216 35.49 5.02 19.92
C ARG A 216 34.25 4.30 20.45
N ALA A 217 33.94 3.13 19.88
CA ALA A 217 33.28 2.08 20.64
C ALA A 217 34.24 1.68 21.77
N SER A 218 34.03 2.24 22.96
CA SER A 218 34.73 1.82 24.18
C SER A 218 33.91 0.70 24.81
N LEU A 219 34.54 -0.16 25.62
CA LEU A 219 33.79 -1.16 26.38
C LEU A 219 32.72 -0.52 27.26
N ALA A 220 32.98 0.70 27.75
CA ALA A 220 32.00 1.50 28.49
C ALA A 220 30.78 1.89 27.63
N SER A 221 30.98 2.33 26.39
CA SER A 221 29.85 2.69 25.51
C SER A 221 29.05 1.49 25.01
N ILE A 222 29.67 0.31 24.94
CA ILE A 222 28.95 -0.95 24.71
C ILE A 222 28.14 -1.34 25.95
N LEU A 223 28.71 -1.22 27.15
CA LEU A 223 28.04 -1.54 28.40
C LEU A 223 26.83 -0.63 28.65
N ASP A 224 26.94 0.65 28.29
CA ASP A 224 25.81 1.59 28.33
C ASP A 224 24.67 1.15 27.40
N ALA A 225 24.99 0.65 26.19
CA ALA A 225 24.00 0.13 25.27
C ALA A 225 23.31 -1.15 25.81
N VAL A 226 24.03 -1.98 26.56
CA VAL A 226 23.44 -3.17 27.23
C VAL A 226 22.47 -2.77 28.35
N ARG A 227 22.67 -1.62 28.99
CA ARG A 227 21.78 -1.11 30.06
C ARG A 227 20.51 -0.46 29.53
N ASP A 228 20.47 -0.14 28.24
CA ASP A 228 19.29 0.45 27.60
C ASP A 228 18.21 -0.61 27.35
N THR A 229 17.21 -0.64 28.23
CA THR A 229 16.10 -1.61 28.15
C THR A 229 15.35 -1.54 26.82
N ARG A 230 15.22 -0.36 26.19
CA ARG A 230 14.50 -0.23 24.91
C ARG A 230 15.29 -0.87 23.80
N PHE A 231 16.61 -0.64 23.78
CA PHE A 231 17.50 -1.22 22.80
C PHE A 231 17.62 -2.75 22.98
N ILE A 232 17.75 -3.24 24.21
CA ILE A 232 17.75 -4.68 24.48
C ILE A 232 16.43 -5.34 24.11
N THR A 233 15.29 -4.72 24.41
CA THR A 233 13.97 -5.26 23.99
C THR A 233 13.87 -5.36 22.47
N PHE A 234 14.41 -4.37 21.74
CA PHE A 234 14.52 -4.42 20.28
C PHE A 234 15.40 -5.59 19.82
N LEU A 235 16.60 -5.75 20.40
CA LEU A 235 17.51 -6.85 20.06
C LEU A 235 16.86 -8.20 20.31
N ILE A 236 16.20 -8.41 21.45
CA ILE A 236 15.48 -9.64 21.78
C ILE A 236 14.36 -9.89 20.76
N GLY A 237 13.50 -8.90 20.50
CA GLY A 237 12.39 -9.06 19.56
C GLY A 237 12.86 -9.43 18.15
N GLN A 238 13.91 -8.78 17.68
CA GLN A 238 14.54 -9.12 16.40
C GLN A 238 15.17 -10.52 16.42
N SER A 239 15.84 -10.91 17.51
CA SER A 239 16.45 -12.23 17.65
C SER A 239 15.42 -13.35 17.58
N VAL A 240 14.28 -13.18 18.24
CA VAL A 240 13.20 -14.18 18.19
C VAL A 240 12.69 -14.34 16.76
N CYS A 241 12.49 -13.24 16.02
CA CYS A 241 12.12 -13.32 14.61
C CYS A 241 13.21 -14.01 13.76
N MET A 242 14.49 -13.68 13.98
CA MET A 242 15.61 -14.27 13.23
C MET A 242 15.79 -15.76 13.52
N LEU A 243 15.64 -16.18 14.78
CA LEU A 243 15.66 -17.59 15.18
C LEU A 243 14.55 -18.39 14.49
N GLY A 244 13.39 -17.77 14.24
CA GLY A 244 12.31 -18.42 13.51
C GLY A 244 12.56 -18.52 12.00
N VAL A 245 13.06 -17.46 11.37
CA VAL A 245 13.16 -17.39 9.90
C VAL A 245 14.45 -17.98 9.35
N LEU A 246 15.59 -17.73 9.99
CA LEU A 246 16.89 -18.11 9.41
C LEU A 246 17.03 -19.62 9.15
N PRO A 247 16.61 -20.53 10.05
CA PRO A 247 16.75 -21.97 9.81
C PRO A 247 15.97 -22.45 8.58
N ILE A 248 14.77 -21.90 8.36
CA ILE A 248 13.90 -22.27 7.24
C ILE A 248 14.18 -21.48 5.96
N SER A 249 15.03 -20.46 6.02
CA SER A 249 15.32 -19.60 4.88
C SER A 249 16.10 -20.32 3.79
N ILE A 250 16.12 -19.72 2.59
CA ILE A 250 16.94 -20.19 1.46
C ILE A 250 18.45 -20.21 1.75
N HIS A 251 18.89 -19.60 2.85
CA HIS A 251 20.29 -19.55 3.27
C HIS A 251 20.69 -20.66 4.25
N ALA A 252 19.75 -21.48 4.71
CA ALA A 252 20.01 -22.60 5.61
C ALA A 252 19.33 -23.88 5.11
N PHE A 253 18.25 -24.36 5.73
CA PHE A 253 17.63 -25.66 5.40
C PHE A 253 16.50 -25.57 4.36
N GLY A 254 16.05 -24.37 3.98
CA GLY A 254 15.04 -24.18 2.93
C GLY A 254 15.37 -24.88 1.59
N PRO A 255 16.63 -24.85 1.09
CA PRO A 255 17.05 -25.61 -0.09
C PRO A 255 16.86 -27.13 0.06
N LEU A 256 17.16 -27.68 1.24
CA LEU A 256 17.05 -29.11 1.52
C LEU A 256 15.60 -29.53 1.66
N TYR A 257 14.75 -28.71 2.30
CA TYR A 257 13.31 -28.97 2.34
C TYR A 257 12.68 -29.00 0.93
N LEU A 258 13.02 -28.03 0.07
CA LEU A 258 12.52 -28.01 -1.31
C LEU A 258 12.99 -29.23 -2.10
N LYS A 259 14.22 -29.70 -1.85
CA LYS A 259 14.82 -30.83 -2.54
C LYS A 259 14.28 -32.18 -2.03
N ASP A 260 14.36 -32.41 -0.72
CA ASP A 260 14.18 -33.71 -0.09
C ASP A 260 12.69 -34.03 0.15
N GLU A 261 11.90 -33.05 0.60
CA GLU A 261 10.48 -33.26 0.95
C GLU A 261 9.54 -32.91 -0.22
N ILE A 262 9.77 -31.76 -0.86
CA ILE A 262 8.91 -31.31 -1.98
C ILE A 262 9.28 -32.01 -3.29
N GLY A 263 10.52 -32.50 -3.44
CA GLY A 263 10.98 -33.18 -4.66
C GLY A 263 11.39 -32.22 -5.78
N ILE A 264 11.79 -30.99 -5.46
CA ILE A 264 12.27 -30.01 -6.44
C ILE A 264 13.75 -30.27 -6.76
N ASP A 265 14.06 -30.43 -8.04
CA ASP A 265 15.44 -30.59 -8.52
C ASP A 265 16.38 -29.50 -7.96
N PRO A 266 17.63 -29.82 -7.58
CA PRO A 266 18.62 -28.84 -7.10
C PRO A 266 18.82 -27.61 -8.00
N SER A 267 18.78 -27.79 -9.33
CA SER A 267 18.80 -26.68 -10.30
C SER A 267 17.63 -25.72 -10.13
N ARG A 268 16.43 -26.24 -9.89
CA ARG A 268 15.21 -25.46 -9.66
C ARG A 268 15.24 -24.74 -8.31
N VAL A 269 15.93 -25.28 -7.31
CA VAL A 269 16.19 -24.56 -6.04
C VAL A 269 17.07 -23.32 -6.27
N MET A 270 18.04 -23.38 -7.20
CA MET A 270 18.80 -22.19 -7.61
C MET A 270 17.92 -21.15 -8.30
N TYR A 271 17.00 -21.60 -9.18
CA TYR A 271 16.03 -20.70 -9.82
C TYR A 271 15.10 -20.04 -8.82
N PHE A 272 14.64 -20.76 -7.79
CA PHE A 272 13.86 -20.20 -6.69
C PHE A 272 14.58 -19.00 -6.04
N ALA A 273 15.86 -19.16 -5.70
CA ALA A 273 16.67 -18.09 -5.12
C ALA A 273 16.85 -16.90 -6.10
N SER A 274 17.09 -17.20 -7.38
CA SER A 274 17.22 -16.18 -8.44
C SER A 274 15.93 -15.37 -8.61
N ILE A 275 14.76 -16.02 -8.67
CA ILE A 275 13.44 -15.37 -8.77
C ILE A 275 13.18 -14.48 -7.55
N MET A 276 13.51 -14.96 -6.35
CA MET A 276 13.35 -14.18 -5.12
C MET A 276 14.21 -12.90 -5.13
N MET A 277 15.47 -12.98 -5.59
CA MET A 277 16.34 -11.81 -5.73
C MET A 277 15.85 -10.84 -6.82
N LEU A 278 15.32 -11.35 -7.94
CA LEU A 278 14.77 -10.54 -9.01
C LEU A 278 13.55 -9.74 -8.53
N ALA A 279 12.65 -10.38 -7.78
CA ALA A 279 11.48 -9.74 -7.19
C ALA A 279 11.82 -8.69 -6.11
N ALA A 280 12.96 -8.83 -5.43
CA ALA A 280 13.42 -7.87 -4.43
C ALA A 280 13.86 -6.52 -5.02
N LEU A 281 14.28 -6.47 -6.29
CA LEU A 281 14.80 -5.25 -6.91
C LEU A 281 13.79 -4.08 -6.90
N PRO A 282 12.59 -4.20 -7.50
CA PRO A 282 11.63 -3.10 -7.55
C PRO A 282 11.02 -2.78 -6.17
N SER A 283 10.88 -3.77 -5.29
CA SER A 283 10.20 -3.59 -4.00
C SER A 283 11.03 -2.77 -3.00
N THR A 284 12.36 -2.77 -3.11
CA THR A 284 13.23 -1.97 -2.22
C THR A 284 12.88 -0.48 -2.24
N PHE A 285 12.52 0.08 -3.41
CA PHE A 285 12.12 1.48 -3.53
C PHE A 285 10.80 1.77 -2.83
N VAL A 286 9.84 0.85 -2.96
CA VAL A 286 8.51 0.95 -2.34
C VAL A 286 8.64 0.95 -0.82
N TRP A 287 9.39 -0.02 -0.28
CA TRP A 287 9.60 -0.11 1.16
C TRP A 287 10.45 1.03 1.73
N GLY A 288 11.43 1.52 0.97
CA GLY A 288 12.19 2.73 1.33
C GLY A 288 11.30 3.95 1.48
N TRP A 289 10.48 4.20 0.46
CA TRP A 289 9.49 5.28 0.50
C TRP A 289 8.50 5.14 1.67
N ALA A 290 7.96 3.94 1.87
CA ALA A 290 6.99 3.69 2.94
C ALA A 290 7.62 3.91 4.32
N ALA A 291 8.86 3.45 4.53
CA ALA A 291 9.57 3.64 5.79
C ALA A 291 9.86 5.11 6.07
N ASP A 292 10.17 5.91 5.04
CA ASP A 292 10.42 7.33 5.17
C ASP A 292 9.16 8.12 5.56
N ARG A 293 8.00 7.75 5.02
CA ARG A 293 6.73 8.47 5.22
C ARG A 293 5.96 8.03 6.46
N PHE A 294 5.79 6.73 6.64
CA PHE A 294 4.93 6.16 7.69
C PHE A 294 5.70 5.71 8.92
N GLY A 295 7.03 5.72 8.85
CA GLY A 295 7.90 5.35 9.95
C GLY A 295 8.48 3.95 9.84
N SER A 296 9.49 3.71 10.65
CA SER A 296 10.17 2.43 10.69
C SER A 296 9.34 1.35 11.38
N LYS A 297 8.67 1.65 12.50
CA LYS A 297 7.94 0.62 13.25
C LYS A 297 6.74 0.04 12.49
N PRO A 298 5.82 0.84 11.89
CA PRO A 298 4.67 0.30 11.16
C PRO A 298 5.09 -0.57 9.98
N VAL A 299 6.09 -0.12 9.23
CA VAL A 299 6.61 -0.85 8.08
C VAL A 299 7.28 -2.14 8.51
N LEU A 300 8.15 -2.10 9.54
CA LEU A 300 8.83 -3.30 10.05
C LEU A 300 7.84 -4.39 10.48
N LEU A 301 6.86 -4.03 11.32
CA LEU A 301 5.89 -4.99 11.83
C LEU A 301 5.00 -5.55 10.72
N LEU A 302 4.56 -4.72 9.77
CA LEU A 302 3.81 -5.19 8.62
C LEU A 302 4.64 -6.12 7.74
N SER A 303 5.90 -5.79 7.46
CA SER A 303 6.78 -6.66 6.66
C SER A 303 7.03 -8.00 7.33
N ILE A 304 7.23 -8.06 8.65
CA ILE A 304 7.39 -9.35 9.36
C ILE A 304 6.09 -10.16 9.32
N LEU A 305 4.93 -9.52 9.51
CA LEU A 305 3.63 -10.19 9.42
C LEU A 305 3.36 -10.72 8.00
N LEU A 306 3.67 -9.95 6.96
CA LEU A 306 3.55 -10.39 5.58
C LEU A 306 4.52 -11.52 5.25
N LEU A 307 5.72 -11.53 5.86
CA LEU A 307 6.69 -12.62 5.70
C LEU A 307 6.25 -13.93 6.33
N LEU A 308 5.20 -13.98 7.17
CA LEU A 308 4.58 -15.24 7.60
C LEU A 308 4.02 -16.03 6.41
N ILE A 309 3.79 -15.39 5.26
CA ILE A 309 3.43 -16.10 4.04
C ILE A 309 4.53 -17.06 3.58
N TYR A 310 5.80 -16.82 3.95
CA TYR A 310 6.90 -17.71 3.59
C TYR A 310 6.78 -19.10 4.25
N PRO A 311 6.76 -19.24 5.60
CA PRO A 311 6.55 -20.53 6.24
C PRO A 311 5.20 -21.16 5.85
N ILE A 312 4.11 -20.37 5.81
CA ILE A 312 2.80 -20.90 5.40
C ILE A 312 2.83 -21.42 3.96
N GLY A 313 3.45 -20.68 3.05
CA GLY A 313 3.59 -21.07 1.66
C GLY A 313 4.40 -22.35 1.49
N LEU A 314 5.47 -22.54 2.27
CA LEU A 314 6.26 -23.78 2.25
C LEU A 314 5.44 -25.02 2.65
N LEU A 315 4.44 -24.88 3.53
CA LEU A 315 3.56 -25.98 3.96
C LEU A 315 2.48 -26.32 2.91
N ILE A 316 2.13 -25.37 2.04
CA ILE A 316 1.05 -25.52 1.06
C ILE A 316 1.55 -26.07 -0.28
N ILE A 317 2.85 -25.96 -0.57
CA ILE A 317 3.41 -26.46 -1.83
C ILE A 317 3.16 -27.98 -1.93
N PRO A 318 2.49 -28.46 -2.99
CA PRO A 318 2.27 -29.89 -3.17
C PRO A 318 3.61 -30.61 -3.35
N ALA A 319 3.82 -31.73 -2.68
CA ALA A 319 5.02 -32.54 -2.85
C ALA A 319 4.94 -33.39 -4.13
N ASN A 320 6.08 -33.61 -4.79
CA ASN A 320 6.26 -34.50 -5.94
C ASN A 320 5.25 -34.30 -7.09
N SER A 321 4.90 -33.04 -7.38
CA SER A 321 3.94 -32.66 -8.41
C SER A 321 4.59 -31.76 -9.46
N ASP A 322 4.05 -31.76 -10.69
CA ASP A 322 4.46 -30.78 -11.72
C ASP A 322 4.20 -29.33 -11.28
N MET A 323 3.20 -29.13 -10.40
CA MET A 323 2.86 -27.81 -9.84
C MET A 323 3.79 -27.34 -8.72
N SER A 324 4.63 -28.23 -8.17
CA SER A 324 5.49 -27.91 -7.01
C SER A 324 6.41 -26.72 -7.29
N PHE A 325 7.05 -26.70 -8.47
CA PHE A 325 7.95 -25.60 -8.83
C PHE A 325 7.20 -24.31 -9.12
N ILE A 326 6.01 -24.37 -9.73
CA ILE A 326 5.20 -23.17 -9.99
C ILE A 326 4.78 -22.53 -8.67
N ALA A 327 4.28 -23.33 -7.73
CA ALA A 327 3.92 -22.86 -6.39
C ALA A 327 5.13 -22.26 -5.65
N ALA A 328 6.29 -22.92 -5.72
CA ALA A 328 7.54 -22.40 -5.15
C ALA A 328 7.98 -21.08 -5.83
N ALA A 329 7.86 -20.96 -7.16
CA ALA A 329 8.20 -19.74 -7.88
C ALA A 329 7.28 -18.57 -7.49
N VAL A 330 5.97 -18.81 -7.33
CA VAL A 330 5.03 -17.80 -6.81
C VAL A 330 5.44 -17.38 -5.40
N LEU A 331 5.76 -18.33 -4.53
CA LEU A 331 6.24 -18.05 -3.18
C LEU A 331 7.54 -17.22 -3.18
N ALA A 332 8.48 -17.53 -4.09
CA ALA A 332 9.72 -16.78 -4.27
C ALA A 332 9.45 -15.32 -4.66
N VAL A 333 8.52 -15.08 -5.60
CA VAL A 333 8.13 -13.72 -6.01
C VAL A 333 7.55 -12.96 -4.81
N VAL A 334 6.57 -13.53 -4.12
CA VAL A 334 5.91 -12.85 -3.00
C VAL A 334 6.91 -12.58 -1.86
N THR A 335 7.72 -13.56 -1.49
CA THR A 335 8.74 -13.41 -0.45
C THR A 335 9.78 -12.37 -0.83
N GLY A 336 10.24 -12.37 -2.10
CA GLY A 336 11.17 -11.38 -2.63
C GLY A 336 10.61 -9.96 -2.62
N LEU A 337 9.32 -9.78 -2.87
CA LEU A 337 8.66 -8.47 -2.79
C LEU A 337 8.53 -7.94 -1.35
N VAL A 338 8.43 -8.81 -0.35
CA VAL A 338 8.20 -8.41 1.06
C VAL A 338 9.50 -8.31 1.86
N ALA A 339 10.47 -9.22 1.64
CA ALA A 339 11.68 -9.34 2.45
C ALA A 339 12.50 -8.04 2.62
N PRO A 340 12.67 -7.19 1.58
CA PRO A 340 13.38 -5.93 1.74
C PRO A 340 12.75 -4.97 2.75
N GLY A 341 11.43 -5.05 2.96
CA GLY A 341 10.70 -4.21 3.89
C GLY A 341 11.18 -4.35 5.33
N TRP A 342 11.48 -5.57 5.78
CA TRP A 342 12.08 -5.80 7.10
C TRP A 342 13.45 -5.12 7.18
N GLY A 343 14.37 -5.45 6.26
CA GLY A 343 15.75 -4.95 6.31
C GLY A 343 15.86 -3.42 6.28
N ILE A 344 15.06 -2.76 5.42
CA ILE A 344 15.03 -1.30 5.28
C ILE A 344 14.47 -0.64 6.55
N ALA A 345 13.29 -1.10 7.01
CA ALA A 345 12.64 -0.53 8.18
C ALA A 345 13.50 -0.68 9.44
N GLN A 346 14.12 -1.86 9.62
CA GLN A 346 15.05 -2.15 10.72
C GLN A 346 16.28 -1.24 10.67
N SER A 347 16.96 -1.17 9.52
CA SER A 347 18.17 -0.35 9.35
C SER A 347 17.88 1.12 9.65
N ARG A 348 16.74 1.63 9.14
CA ARG A 348 16.27 2.98 9.44
C ARG A 348 15.99 3.16 10.93
N TRP A 349 15.28 2.23 11.58
CA TRP A 349 14.89 2.36 12.99
C TRP A 349 16.10 2.46 13.92
N VAL A 350 17.08 1.58 13.68
CA VAL A 350 18.34 1.53 14.42
C VAL A 350 19.11 2.83 14.26
N LEU A 351 19.23 3.36 13.04
CA LEU A 351 20.02 4.56 12.76
C LEU A 351 19.33 5.89 13.14
N SER A 352 17.99 5.93 13.11
CA SER A 352 17.21 7.16 13.28
C SER A 352 16.69 7.38 14.70
N THR A 353 16.28 6.33 15.41
CA THR A 353 15.45 6.45 16.63
C THR A 353 16.04 5.72 17.83
N LEU A 354 16.51 4.49 17.64
CA LEU A 354 16.97 3.64 18.75
C LEU A 354 18.37 4.00 19.24
N ILE A 355 19.26 4.45 18.34
CA ILE A 355 20.64 4.79 18.68
C ILE A 355 20.79 6.32 18.82
N PRO A 356 21.15 6.83 20.02
CA PRO A 356 21.48 8.24 20.21
C PRO A 356 22.64 8.68 19.31
N ARG A 357 22.56 9.88 18.73
CA ARG A 357 23.57 10.39 17.77
C ARG A 357 24.99 10.43 18.34
N GLU A 358 25.10 10.70 19.64
CA GLU A 358 26.35 10.82 20.43
C GLU A 358 26.92 9.48 20.92
N ARG A 359 26.24 8.35 20.68
CA ARG A 359 26.67 7.02 21.16
C ARG A 359 26.64 5.96 20.07
N ARG A 360 26.70 6.38 18.81
CA ARG A 360 26.50 5.52 17.62
C ARG A 360 27.46 4.35 17.55
N ALA A 361 28.71 4.54 17.96
CA ALA A 361 29.74 3.52 17.85
C ALA A 361 29.48 2.31 18.77
N GLY A 362 29.15 2.54 20.05
CA GLY A 362 28.91 1.47 21.03
C GLY A 362 27.66 0.64 20.72
N TYR A 363 26.54 1.30 20.46
CA TYR A 363 25.28 0.64 20.09
C TYR A 363 25.39 -0.09 18.75
N GLY A 364 26.05 0.51 17.76
CA GLY A 364 26.26 -0.10 16.45
C GLY A 364 27.12 -1.37 16.53
N ALA A 365 28.18 -1.34 17.34
CA ALA A 365 29.02 -2.51 17.60
C ALA A 365 28.23 -3.63 18.29
N LEU A 366 27.43 -3.29 19.32
CA LEU A 366 26.57 -4.26 20.00
C LEU A 366 25.55 -4.89 19.04
N ASN A 367 24.86 -4.08 18.22
CA ASN A 367 23.91 -4.56 17.22
C ASN A 367 24.56 -5.55 16.23
N MET A 368 25.74 -5.20 15.71
CA MET A 368 26.47 -6.05 14.75
C MET A 368 26.92 -7.36 15.36
N ALA A 369 27.49 -7.32 16.58
CA ALA A 369 27.88 -8.52 17.31
C ALA A 369 26.66 -9.41 17.59
N TRP A 370 25.55 -8.81 18.03
CA TRP A 370 24.31 -9.52 18.34
C TRP A 370 23.71 -10.22 17.11
N ILE A 371 23.62 -9.51 15.97
CA ILE A 371 23.18 -10.09 14.69
C ILE A 371 24.09 -11.25 14.28
N GLY A 372 25.41 -11.09 14.40
CA GLY A 372 26.38 -12.15 14.07
C GLY A 372 26.19 -13.42 14.89
N VAL A 373 26.04 -13.28 16.22
CA VAL A 373 25.82 -14.42 17.13
C VAL A 373 24.51 -15.14 16.81
N ILE A 374 23.40 -14.41 16.68
CA ILE A 374 22.09 -15.02 16.42
C ILE A 374 22.05 -15.67 15.02
N SER A 375 22.68 -15.05 14.02
CA SER A 375 22.77 -15.61 12.68
C SER A 375 23.63 -16.87 12.61
N ALA A 376 24.57 -17.04 13.56
CA ALA A 376 25.35 -18.26 13.70
C ALA A 376 24.59 -19.35 14.46
N LEU A 377 23.91 -18.99 15.55
CA LEU A 377 23.18 -19.92 16.40
C LEU A 377 21.92 -20.47 15.73
N ALA A 378 21.21 -19.66 14.93
CA ALA A 378 19.92 -20.07 14.36
C ALA A 378 20.03 -21.32 13.45
N PRO A 379 20.88 -21.35 12.41
CA PRO A 379 21.04 -22.55 11.57
C PRO A 379 21.59 -23.74 12.35
N TRP A 380 22.48 -23.52 13.32
CA TRP A 380 22.99 -24.61 14.16
C TRP A 380 21.89 -25.25 15.01
N LEU A 381 21.09 -24.45 15.72
CA LEU A 381 19.96 -24.94 16.52
C LEU A 381 18.93 -25.66 15.64
N GLY A 382 18.60 -25.09 14.47
CA GLY A 382 17.71 -25.74 13.50
C GLY A 382 18.23 -27.10 13.05
N GLY A 383 19.53 -27.19 12.72
CA GLY A 383 20.15 -28.45 12.29
C GLY A 383 20.18 -29.49 13.41
N ARG A 384 20.49 -29.07 14.65
CA ARG A 384 20.48 -29.94 15.83
C ARG A 384 19.08 -30.48 16.13
N VAL A 385 18.04 -29.65 15.94
CA VAL A 385 16.64 -30.08 16.09
C VAL A 385 16.30 -31.13 15.04
N LEU A 386 16.65 -30.89 13.77
CA LEU A 386 16.38 -31.85 12.69
C LEU A 386 17.19 -33.16 12.82
N ASP A 387 18.39 -33.13 13.41
CA ASP A 387 19.19 -34.34 13.60
C ASP A 387 18.89 -35.12 14.89
N SER A 388 18.07 -34.56 15.78
CA SER A 388 17.74 -35.16 17.07
C SER A 388 17.00 -36.48 16.92
N GLN A 389 17.51 -37.56 17.55
CA GLN A 389 16.84 -38.87 17.57
C GLN A 389 15.42 -38.80 18.14
N SER A 390 15.19 -37.90 19.11
CA SER A 390 13.86 -37.70 19.68
C SER A 390 12.85 -37.18 18.67
N VAL A 391 13.28 -36.39 17.70
CA VAL A 391 12.44 -35.81 16.63
C VAL A 391 12.24 -36.83 15.51
N LYS A 392 13.30 -37.58 15.16
CA LYS A 392 13.27 -38.69 14.19
C LYS A 392 12.34 -39.83 14.59
N ASN A 393 12.16 -40.08 15.88
CA ASN A 393 11.32 -41.16 16.41
C ASN A 393 9.83 -40.79 16.56
N ILE A 394 9.43 -39.57 16.21
CA ILE A 394 8.02 -39.14 16.29
C ILE A 394 7.26 -39.70 15.08
N ASP A 395 6.13 -40.34 15.34
CA ASP A 395 5.16 -40.72 14.30
C ASP A 395 4.35 -39.47 13.87
N TRP A 396 4.90 -38.73 12.90
CA TRP A 396 4.31 -37.49 12.39
C TRP A 396 2.91 -37.65 11.80
N SER A 397 2.52 -38.86 11.38
CA SER A 397 1.18 -39.14 10.86
C SER A 397 0.05 -38.83 11.86
N ARG A 398 0.37 -38.77 13.16
CA ARG A 398 -0.57 -38.50 14.24
C ARG A 398 -0.63 -37.03 14.65
N VAL A 399 0.26 -36.19 14.15
CA VAL A 399 0.34 -34.78 14.52
C VAL A 399 -0.33 -33.94 13.43
N PRO A 400 -1.50 -33.33 13.70
CA PRO A 400 -2.16 -32.50 12.71
C PRO A 400 -1.28 -31.30 12.34
N LEU A 401 -1.18 -31.00 11.04
CA LEU A 401 -0.34 -29.96 10.43
C LEU A 401 1.18 -30.21 10.39
N ILE A 402 1.71 -31.27 11.01
CA ILE A 402 3.15 -31.57 10.99
C ILE A 402 3.37 -32.95 10.39
N SER A 403 3.84 -32.99 9.14
CA SER A 403 4.07 -34.22 8.38
C SER A 403 5.48 -34.80 8.55
N ASP A 404 6.44 -33.99 8.98
CA ASP A 404 7.87 -34.32 8.98
C ASP A 404 8.68 -33.35 9.89
N GLU A 405 9.98 -33.62 10.00
CA GLU A 405 10.89 -32.85 10.84
C GLU A 405 11.01 -31.37 10.41
N TYR A 406 10.96 -31.10 9.10
CA TYR A 406 11.07 -29.75 8.56
C TYR A 406 9.78 -28.96 8.78
N THR A 407 8.62 -29.58 8.61
CA THR A 407 7.33 -28.92 8.87
C THR A 407 7.18 -28.50 10.33
N MET A 408 7.73 -29.27 11.29
CA MET A 408 7.83 -28.84 12.69
C MET A 408 8.66 -27.55 12.82
N LEU A 409 9.84 -27.50 12.19
CA LEU A 409 10.72 -26.34 12.21
C LEU A 409 10.06 -25.11 11.56
N ILE A 410 9.29 -25.30 10.49
CA ILE A 410 8.53 -24.26 9.77
C ILE A 410 7.43 -23.68 10.66
N VAL A 411 6.63 -24.54 11.30
CA VAL A 411 5.56 -24.09 12.23
C VAL A 411 6.15 -23.37 13.43
N ALA A 412 7.19 -23.92 14.06
CA ALA A 412 7.90 -23.26 15.16
C ALA A 412 8.48 -21.91 14.73
N GLY A 413 9.05 -21.83 13.53
CA GLY A 413 9.59 -20.60 12.96
C GLY A 413 8.52 -19.51 12.80
N GLY A 414 7.35 -19.86 12.25
CA GLY A 414 6.21 -18.95 12.14
C GLY A 414 5.68 -18.45 13.50
N LEU A 415 5.61 -19.33 14.50
CA LEU A 415 5.21 -18.95 15.87
C LEU A 415 6.22 -17.99 16.52
N LEU A 416 7.52 -18.25 16.36
CA LEU A 416 8.57 -17.36 16.86
C LEU A 416 8.49 -15.97 16.21
N MET A 417 8.21 -15.88 14.90
CA MET A 417 7.97 -14.59 14.25
C MET A 417 6.80 -13.82 14.90
N LEU A 418 5.68 -14.48 15.22
CA LEU A 418 4.55 -13.84 15.90
C LEU A 418 4.92 -13.35 17.31
N VAL A 419 5.68 -14.14 18.07
CA VAL A 419 6.20 -13.73 19.39
C VAL A 419 7.13 -12.53 19.25
N GLY A 420 8.03 -12.53 18.27
CA GLY A 420 8.93 -11.42 17.99
C GLY A 420 8.18 -10.14 17.60
N VAL A 421 7.13 -10.24 16.77
CA VAL A 421 6.21 -9.12 16.46
C VAL A 421 5.54 -8.59 17.72
N ALA A 422 5.07 -9.45 18.62
CA ALA A 422 4.46 -9.03 19.88
C ALA A 422 5.45 -8.28 20.79
N ILE A 423 6.72 -8.70 20.84
CA ILE A 423 7.79 -8.02 21.58
C ILE A 423 8.10 -6.66 20.95
N LEU A 424 8.37 -6.62 19.64
CA LEU A 424 8.67 -5.38 18.90
C LEU A 424 7.51 -4.38 18.92
N GLY A 425 6.28 -4.88 18.98
CA GLY A 425 5.05 -4.09 19.14
C GLY A 425 5.01 -3.24 20.41
N ARG A 426 5.70 -3.64 21.48
CA ARG A 426 5.74 -2.91 22.76
C ARG A 426 6.66 -1.68 22.75
N ILE A 427 7.53 -1.55 21.75
CA ILE A 427 8.50 -0.46 21.66
C ILE A 427 7.79 0.80 21.13
N LYS A 428 8.08 1.98 21.68
CA LYS A 428 7.46 3.25 21.23
C LYS A 428 7.74 3.51 19.74
N SER A 429 6.72 3.92 18.99
CA SER A 429 6.84 4.25 17.56
C SER A 429 7.58 5.56 17.34
N ASP A 430 8.23 5.66 16.18
CA ASP A 430 8.81 6.89 15.64
C ASP A 430 7.76 7.79 14.97
N THR A 431 6.53 7.30 14.79
CA THR A 431 5.43 8.02 14.10
C THR A 431 4.10 7.91 14.84
N THR A 432 3.17 8.78 14.42
CA THR A 432 1.78 8.79 14.90
C THR A 432 0.90 7.74 14.22
N VAL A 433 1.35 7.19 13.08
CA VAL A 433 0.57 6.21 12.31
C VAL A 433 0.71 4.84 12.93
N ALA A 434 -0.41 4.25 13.35
CA ALA A 434 -0.42 2.89 13.88
C ALA A 434 -0.22 1.85 12.78
N THR A 435 0.41 0.71 13.09
CA THR A 435 0.61 -0.40 12.13
C THR A 435 -0.69 -0.86 11.48
N ARG A 436 -1.79 -0.96 12.23
CA ARG A 436 -3.11 -1.33 11.69
C ARG A 436 -3.63 -0.32 10.67
N GLN A 437 -3.38 0.96 10.91
CA GLN A 437 -3.83 2.04 10.04
C GLN A 437 -3.02 2.02 8.75
N PHE A 438 -1.70 1.86 8.85
CA PHE A 438 -0.82 1.69 7.70
C PHE A 438 -1.21 0.47 6.85
N ALA A 439 -1.45 -0.69 7.47
CA ALA A 439 -1.93 -1.88 6.77
C ALA A 439 -3.29 -1.63 6.08
N GLY A 440 -4.21 -0.95 6.78
CA GLY A 440 -5.52 -0.58 6.26
C GLY A 440 -5.46 0.33 5.03
N MET A 441 -4.39 1.11 4.84
CA MET A 441 -4.22 1.96 3.65
C MET A 441 -4.07 1.14 2.36
N PHE A 442 -3.51 -0.08 2.44
CA PHE A 442 -3.37 -0.98 1.29
C PHE A 442 -4.66 -1.74 0.94
N LEU A 443 -5.67 -1.69 1.82
CA LEU A 443 -6.99 -2.29 1.58
C LEU A 443 -8.00 -1.26 1.04
N GLN A 444 -7.58 -0.01 0.82
CA GLN A 444 -8.45 1.09 0.43
C GLN A 444 -8.01 1.68 -0.93
N GLY A 445 -8.95 1.70 -1.87
CA GLY A 445 -8.68 2.17 -3.23
C GLY A 445 -7.66 1.28 -3.96
N ASP A 446 -6.93 1.88 -4.89
CA ASP A 446 -5.79 1.28 -5.58
C ASP A 446 -4.48 1.80 -4.99
N PRO A 447 -3.85 1.07 -4.05
CA PRO A 447 -2.60 1.50 -3.44
C PRO A 447 -1.44 1.50 -4.45
N PHE A 448 -1.45 0.62 -5.46
CA PHE A 448 -0.36 0.51 -6.43
C PHE A 448 -0.43 1.65 -7.46
N GLY A 449 -1.62 1.97 -7.95
CA GLY A 449 -1.86 3.16 -8.77
C GLY A 449 -1.47 4.44 -8.05
N ALA A 450 -1.80 4.56 -6.76
CA ALA A 450 -1.36 5.69 -5.94
C ALA A 450 0.17 5.74 -5.80
N MET A 451 0.82 4.63 -5.46
CA MET A 451 2.28 4.58 -5.36
C MET A 451 2.97 4.97 -6.67
N PHE A 452 2.47 4.50 -7.82
CA PHE A 452 3.01 4.89 -9.12
C PHE A 452 2.81 6.38 -9.38
N GLY A 453 1.62 6.92 -9.08
CA GLY A 453 1.31 8.35 -9.16
C GLY A 453 2.23 9.22 -8.28
N ILE A 454 2.57 8.75 -7.08
CA ILE A 454 3.47 9.45 -6.15
C ILE A 454 4.90 9.52 -6.71
N VAL A 455 5.36 8.42 -7.31
CA VAL A 455 6.69 8.39 -7.96
C VAL A 455 6.73 9.35 -9.15
N THR A 456 5.67 9.41 -9.96
CA THR A 456 5.60 10.37 -11.07
C THR A 456 5.51 11.81 -10.58
N HIS A 457 4.75 12.07 -9.50
CA HIS A 457 4.66 13.40 -8.88
C HIS A 457 6.03 13.91 -8.43
N ARG A 458 6.80 13.08 -7.72
CA ARG A 458 8.15 13.43 -7.23
C ARG A 458 9.18 13.69 -8.32
N ARG A 459 9.02 13.09 -9.50
CA ARG A 459 9.92 13.36 -10.64
C ARG A 459 9.67 14.74 -11.24
N GLY A 460 8.55 15.37 -10.90
CA GLY A 460 8.09 16.58 -11.54
C GLY A 460 7.76 16.34 -13.02
N GLY A 461 7.56 17.42 -13.75
CA GLY A 461 7.26 17.40 -15.17
C GLY A 461 6.60 18.69 -15.61
N GLY A 462 6.28 18.77 -16.90
CA GLY A 462 5.46 19.86 -17.43
C GLY A 462 4.08 19.88 -16.78
N GLU A 463 3.36 20.99 -16.93
CA GLU A 463 2.00 21.18 -16.43
C GLU A 463 1.08 19.99 -16.76
N THR A 464 1.03 19.55 -18.01
CA THR A 464 0.20 18.42 -18.47
C THR A 464 0.51 17.12 -17.72
N GLN A 465 1.78 16.87 -17.40
CA GLN A 465 2.17 15.68 -16.65
C GLN A 465 1.76 15.76 -15.18
N ARG A 466 1.82 16.95 -14.57
CA ARG A 466 1.35 17.16 -13.20
C ARG A 466 -0.17 17.05 -13.09
N VAL A 467 -0.92 17.62 -14.04
CA VAL A 467 -2.38 17.47 -14.14
C VAL A 467 -2.77 16.00 -14.27
N THR A 468 -2.18 15.27 -15.22
CA THR A 468 -2.48 13.83 -15.40
C THR A 468 -2.06 12.99 -14.18
N THR A 469 -1.03 13.40 -13.45
CA THR A 469 -0.63 12.76 -12.21
C THR A 469 -1.68 12.97 -11.11
N MET A 470 -2.18 14.20 -10.93
CA MET A 470 -3.27 14.48 -9.96
C MET A 470 -4.54 13.71 -10.28
N ALA A 471 -4.92 13.66 -11.56
CA ALA A 471 -6.08 12.88 -12.00
C ALA A 471 -5.94 11.40 -11.60
N ARG A 472 -4.78 10.78 -11.88
CA ARG A 472 -4.48 9.39 -11.50
C ARG A 472 -4.49 9.16 -9.99
N LEU A 473 -3.94 10.10 -9.22
CA LEU A 473 -3.96 10.01 -7.75
C LEU A 473 -5.39 10.07 -7.19
N GLY A 474 -6.27 10.87 -7.81
CA GLY A 474 -7.70 10.92 -7.48
C GLY A 474 -8.43 9.63 -7.85
N ASP A 475 -8.17 9.08 -9.03
CA ASP A 475 -8.79 7.85 -9.53
C ASP A 475 -8.37 6.62 -8.73
N ALA A 476 -7.15 6.63 -8.18
CA ALA A 476 -6.67 5.61 -7.26
C ALA A 476 -7.47 5.58 -5.95
N ARG A 477 -8.06 6.72 -5.51
CA ARG A 477 -8.86 6.82 -4.27
C ARG A 477 -8.20 6.21 -3.03
N SER A 478 -6.87 6.28 -2.97
CA SER A 478 -6.07 5.64 -1.93
C SER A 478 -5.62 6.67 -0.90
N PRO A 479 -5.74 6.41 0.41
CA PRO A 479 -5.25 7.31 1.46
C PRO A 479 -3.72 7.54 1.39
N LEU A 480 -2.99 6.76 0.60
CA LEU A 480 -1.56 6.94 0.35
C LEU A 480 -1.25 8.21 -0.47
N SER A 481 -2.21 8.75 -1.23
CA SER A 481 -2.01 9.93 -2.09
C SER A 481 -2.37 11.26 -1.42
N VAL A 482 -2.81 11.25 -0.16
CA VAL A 482 -3.29 12.45 0.55
C VAL A 482 -2.27 13.59 0.53
N ASP A 483 -1.00 13.33 0.87
CA ASP A 483 0.01 14.41 0.89
C ASP A 483 0.30 14.97 -0.51
N GLU A 484 0.28 14.13 -1.54
CA GLU A 484 0.52 14.56 -2.92
C GLU A 484 -0.67 15.34 -3.50
N LEU A 485 -1.90 14.98 -3.12
CA LEU A 485 -3.09 15.77 -3.45
C LEU A 485 -3.09 17.13 -2.74
N LEU A 486 -2.64 17.19 -1.48
CA LEU A 486 -2.46 18.45 -0.75
C LEU A 486 -1.40 19.34 -1.40
N ASP A 487 -0.27 18.75 -1.81
CA ASP A 487 0.79 19.46 -2.52
C ASP A 487 0.33 19.97 -3.89
N GLY A 488 -0.39 19.13 -4.65
CA GLY A 488 -1.00 19.53 -5.92
C GLY A 488 -2.04 20.65 -5.79
N ALA A 489 -2.78 20.69 -4.69
CA ALA A 489 -3.73 21.75 -4.39
C ALA A 489 -3.05 23.10 -4.08
N ALA A 490 -1.77 23.08 -3.72
CA ALA A 490 -0.91 24.26 -3.51
C ALA A 490 0.05 24.52 -4.69
N ASP A 491 -0.11 23.83 -5.83
CA ASP A 491 0.79 23.97 -6.99
C ASP A 491 0.77 25.40 -7.55
N PRO A 492 1.90 25.95 -8.03
CA PRO A 492 1.92 27.29 -8.65
C PRO A 492 1.00 27.41 -9.87
N ASN A 493 0.71 26.32 -10.58
CA ASN A 493 -0.12 26.32 -11.78
C ASN A 493 -1.60 26.07 -11.46
N PHE A 494 -2.48 26.95 -11.95
CA PHE A 494 -3.92 26.88 -11.74
C PHE A 494 -4.54 25.55 -12.19
N ASN A 495 -4.15 25.02 -13.36
CA ASN A 495 -4.72 23.79 -13.90
C ASN A 495 -4.37 22.57 -13.02
N VAL A 496 -3.20 22.58 -12.38
CA VAL A 496 -2.80 21.53 -11.44
C VAL A 496 -3.61 21.64 -10.14
N ARG A 497 -3.78 22.86 -9.60
CA ARG A 497 -4.64 23.09 -8.41
C ARG A 497 -6.08 22.66 -8.67
N TYR A 498 -6.63 23.04 -9.82
CA TYR A 498 -7.97 22.69 -10.24
C TYR A 498 -8.15 21.17 -10.32
N GLU A 499 -7.25 20.45 -11.01
CA GLU A 499 -7.33 18.99 -11.07
C GLU A 499 -7.10 18.35 -9.69
N ALA A 500 -6.25 18.91 -8.84
CA ALA A 500 -6.09 18.42 -7.47
C ALA A 500 -7.39 18.54 -6.66
N VAL A 501 -8.12 19.65 -6.75
CA VAL A 501 -9.45 19.81 -6.12
C VAL A 501 -10.44 18.76 -6.65
N LEU A 502 -10.46 18.54 -7.98
CA LEU A 502 -11.31 17.50 -8.59
C LEU A 502 -10.93 16.10 -8.12
N ALA A 503 -9.63 15.82 -7.99
CA ALA A 503 -9.10 14.54 -7.52
C ALA A 503 -9.44 14.31 -6.03
N ILE A 504 -9.33 15.34 -5.20
CA ILE A 504 -9.74 15.32 -3.78
C ILE A 504 -11.23 15.00 -3.65
N ALA A 505 -12.08 15.57 -4.51
CA ALA A 505 -13.52 15.32 -4.50
C ALA A 505 -13.90 13.85 -4.82
N ARG A 506 -13.00 13.08 -5.44
CA ARG A 506 -13.16 11.64 -5.70
C ARG A 506 -12.69 10.77 -4.53
N HIS A 507 -12.00 11.37 -3.57
CA HIS A 507 -11.45 10.67 -2.42
C HIS A 507 -12.50 10.42 -1.34
N ARG A 508 -12.26 9.41 -0.48
CA ARG A 508 -13.06 9.22 0.73
C ARG A 508 -12.88 10.42 1.69
N PRO A 509 -13.88 10.71 2.55
CA PRO A 509 -13.78 11.77 3.54
C PRO A 509 -12.48 11.65 4.35
N ASP A 510 -11.60 12.65 4.23
CA ASP A 510 -10.37 12.77 4.98
C ASP A 510 -10.29 14.16 5.60
N ALA A 511 -9.97 14.22 6.89
CA ALA A 511 -9.93 15.46 7.65
C ALA A 511 -8.98 16.50 7.06
N ARG A 512 -7.79 16.07 6.60
CA ARG A 512 -6.76 16.98 6.08
C ARG A 512 -7.11 17.49 4.70
N LEU A 513 -7.64 16.62 3.84
CA LEU A 513 -8.16 17.03 2.54
C LEU A 513 -9.35 17.98 2.68
N THR A 514 -10.20 17.77 3.68
CA THR A 514 -11.31 18.70 4.00
C THR A 514 -10.81 20.05 4.45
N ASP A 515 -9.85 20.10 5.37
CA ASP A 515 -9.29 21.35 5.86
C ASP A 515 -8.59 22.12 4.71
N ALA A 516 -7.94 21.43 3.77
CA ALA A 516 -7.36 22.06 2.58
C ALA A 516 -8.43 22.63 1.63
N LEU A 517 -9.51 21.90 1.37
CA LEU A 517 -10.62 22.42 0.56
C LEU A 517 -11.33 23.61 1.23
N ILE A 518 -11.45 23.63 2.56
CA ILE A 518 -11.97 24.79 3.31
C ILE A 518 -11.05 26.00 3.13
N ASN A 519 -9.73 25.81 3.19
CA ASN A 519 -8.78 26.90 2.96
C ASN A 519 -8.87 27.46 1.53
N ILE A 520 -9.08 26.59 0.54
CA ILE A 520 -9.28 27.00 -0.85
C ILE A 520 -10.61 27.74 -1.02
N LEU A 521 -11.68 27.25 -0.38
CA LEU A 521 -13.00 27.89 -0.36
C LEU A 521 -12.93 29.32 0.17
N ASN A 522 -12.18 29.54 1.24
CA ASN A 522 -12.01 30.85 1.88
C ASN A 522 -10.88 31.69 1.25
N GLY A 523 -10.30 31.21 0.14
CA GLY A 523 -9.19 31.86 -0.55
C GLY A 523 -9.63 33.00 -1.48
N SER A 524 -8.66 33.61 -2.15
CA SER A 524 -8.86 34.76 -3.05
C SER A 524 -9.08 34.40 -4.52
N GLU A 525 -9.19 33.11 -4.86
CA GLU A 525 -9.36 32.63 -6.25
C GLU A 525 -10.80 32.12 -6.46
N PRO A 526 -11.71 32.93 -7.06
CA PRO A 526 -13.13 32.59 -7.13
C PRO A 526 -13.44 31.27 -7.83
N ASP A 527 -12.80 30.99 -8.98
CA ASP A 527 -13.03 29.77 -9.76
C ASP A 527 -12.64 28.51 -8.99
N LEU A 528 -11.53 28.57 -8.25
CA LEU A 528 -11.05 27.45 -7.45
C LEU A 528 -11.90 27.27 -6.18
N ALA A 529 -12.33 28.38 -5.55
CA ALA A 529 -13.22 28.36 -4.40
C ALA A 529 -14.58 27.73 -4.75
N ILE A 530 -15.17 28.07 -5.90
CA ILE A 530 -16.43 27.50 -6.41
C ILE A 530 -16.29 25.98 -6.60
N THR A 531 -15.15 25.54 -7.12
CA THR A 531 -14.83 24.13 -7.31
C THR A 531 -14.65 23.42 -5.96
N ALA A 532 -14.02 24.08 -4.98
CA ALA A 532 -13.86 23.57 -3.63
C ALA A 532 -15.21 23.41 -2.90
N ALA A 533 -16.14 24.36 -3.04
CA ALA A 533 -17.49 24.23 -2.49
C ALA A 533 -18.20 22.97 -3.00
N TRP A 534 -18.13 22.71 -4.31
CA TRP A 534 -18.64 21.48 -4.91
C TRP A 534 -17.91 20.24 -4.38
N ALA A 535 -16.59 20.28 -4.29
CA ALA A 535 -15.77 19.17 -3.80
C ALA A 535 -16.10 18.81 -2.35
N LEU A 536 -16.30 19.81 -1.48
CA LEU A 536 -16.70 19.65 -0.08
C LEU A 536 -18.07 18.96 0.05
N GLY A 537 -19.06 19.40 -0.74
CA GLY A 537 -20.38 18.77 -0.78
C GLY A 537 -20.31 17.32 -1.25
N ARG A 538 -19.52 17.04 -2.29
CA ARG A 538 -19.33 15.69 -2.83
C ARG A 538 -18.57 14.75 -1.88
N MET A 539 -17.54 15.26 -1.22
CA MET A 539 -16.75 14.47 -0.27
C MET A 539 -17.57 14.10 0.97
N GLY A 540 -18.57 14.89 1.33
CA GLY A 540 -19.55 14.52 2.36
C GLY A 540 -19.05 14.69 3.80
N ASN A 541 -17.99 15.46 4.05
CA ASN A 541 -17.47 15.67 5.40
C ASN A 541 -18.19 16.84 6.10
N PRO A 542 -18.91 16.62 7.22
CA PRO A 542 -19.65 17.69 7.92
C PRO A 542 -18.78 18.82 8.46
N ARG A 543 -17.45 18.64 8.60
CA ARG A 543 -16.53 19.72 9.01
C ARG A 543 -16.57 20.93 8.08
N ALA A 544 -17.04 20.76 6.84
CA ALA A 544 -17.18 21.82 5.84
C ALA A 544 -18.39 22.74 6.06
N ILE A 545 -19.39 22.31 6.84
CA ILE A 545 -20.68 23.00 6.96
C ILE A 545 -20.53 24.47 7.39
N PRO A 546 -19.73 24.84 8.41
CA PRO A 546 -19.62 26.23 8.83
C PRO A 546 -19.15 27.17 7.72
N SER A 547 -18.09 26.81 6.98
CA SER A 547 -17.56 27.63 5.88
C SER A 547 -18.49 27.66 4.67
N LEU A 548 -19.22 26.57 4.40
CA LEU A 548 -20.24 26.55 3.35
C LEU A 548 -21.44 27.45 3.69
N ARG A 549 -21.83 27.55 4.98
CA ARG A 549 -22.87 28.50 5.41
C ARG A 549 -22.44 29.94 5.20
N GLU A 550 -21.20 30.28 5.56
CA GLU A 550 -20.63 31.61 5.31
C GLU A 550 -20.58 31.95 3.82
N SER A 551 -20.28 30.94 2.98
CA SER A 551 -20.26 31.10 1.52
C SER A 551 -21.62 31.39 0.88
N LEU A 552 -22.74 31.25 1.62
CA LEU A 552 -24.06 31.69 1.17
C LEU A 552 -24.17 33.22 1.06
N ASP A 553 -23.31 33.96 1.75
CA ASP A 553 -23.27 35.42 1.76
C ASP A 553 -22.20 35.98 0.79
N SER A 554 -21.65 35.14 -0.10
CA SER A 554 -20.64 35.55 -1.07
C SER A 554 -21.18 36.52 -2.13
N ASP A 555 -20.35 37.51 -2.50
CA ASP A 555 -20.64 38.44 -3.59
C ASP A 555 -20.78 37.74 -4.96
N TYR A 556 -20.22 36.54 -5.12
CA TYR A 556 -20.28 35.78 -6.37
C TYR A 556 -21.52 34.87 -6.42
N PRO A 557 -22.48 35.09 -7.36
CA PRO A 557 -23.68 34.26 -7.48
C PRO A 557 -23.39 32.76 -7.59
N LEU A 558 -22.40 32.39 -8.41
CA LEU A 558 -22.05 30.98 -8.62
C LEU A 558 -21.53 30.32 -7.33
N MET A 559 -20.83 31.06 -6.46
CA MET A 559 -20.41 30.57 -5.15
C MET A 559 -21.62 30.28 -4.26
N ARG A 560 -22.55 31.23 -4.13
CA ARG A 560 -23.78 31.06 -3.34
C ARG A 560 -24.59 29.83 -3.78
N ALA A 561 -24.74 29.63 -5.09
CA ALA A 561 -25.39 28.45 -5.65
C ALA A 561 -24.66 27.14 -5.30
N ARG A 562 -23.33 27.10 -5.39
CA ARG A 562 -22.55 25.90 -5.04
C ARG A 562 -22.61 25.60 -3.55
N ALA A 563 -22.50 26.62 -2.70
CA ALA A 563 -22.61 26.50 -1.26
C ALA A 563 -23.97 25.92 -0.85
N ALA A 564 -25.07 26.46 -1.38
CA ALA A 564 -26.42 25.95 -1.13
C ALA A 564 -26.57 24.47 -1.53
N ARG A 565 -26.16 24.11 -2.75
CA ARG A 565 -26.22 22.72 -3.22
C ARG A 565 -25.35 21.77 -2.38
N ALA A 566 -24.16 22.22 -1.95
CA ALA A 566 -23.29 21.46 -1.07
C ALA A 566 -23.91 21.24 0.31
N LEU A 567 -24.54 22.25 0.91
CA LEU A 567 -25.26 22.14 2.19
C LEU A 567 -26.45 21.18 2.08
N GLY A 568 -27.21 21.22 0.97
CA GLY A 568 -28.28 20.25 0.71
C GLY A 568 -27.76 18.83 0.57
N THR A 569 -26.61 18.64 -0.09
CA THR A 569 -25.95 17.33 -0.22
C THR A 569 -25.44 16.81 1.14
N LEU A 570 -24.91 17.70 1.98
CA LEU A 570 -24.46 17.41 3.34
C LEU A 570 -25.61 17.25 4.34
N GLN A 571 -26.86 17.40 3.90
CA GLN A 571 -28.07 17.27 4.71
C GLN A 571 -28.09 18.23 5.91
N ASP A 572 -27.58 19.46 5.72
CA ASP A 572 -27.55 20.48 6.77
C ASP A 572 -28.92 21.14 6.97
N THR A 573 -29.78 20.49 7.77
CA THR A 573 -31.15 20.97 8.06
C THR A 573 -31.19 22.33 8.75
N HIS A 574 -30.15 22.70 9.49
CA HIS A 574 -30.07 24.01 10.14
C HIS A 574 -29.94 25.18 9.15
N SER A 575 -29.54 24.91 7.90
CA SER A 575 -29.52 25.93 6.83
C SER A 575 -30.88 26.15 6.17
N ALA A 576 -31.89 25.32 6.45
CA ALA A 576 -33.18 25.36 5.75
C ALA A 576 -33.88 26.73 5.84
N GLN A 577 -33.99 27.31 7.04
CA GLN A 577 -34.60 28.64 7.19
C GLN A 577 -33.85 29.71 6.41
N ARG A 578 -32.51 29.70 6.46
CA ARG A 578 -31.69 30.68 5.74
C ARG A 578 -31.85 30.53 4.22
N LEU A 579 -31.91 29.30 3.72
CA LEU A 579 -32.11 29.01 2.30
C LEU A 579 -33.51 29.46 1.82
N ARG A 580 -34.55 29.34 2.66
CA ARG A 580 -35.88 29.91 2.37
C ARG A 580 -35.84 31.43 2.27
N ASP A 581 -35.24 32.09 3.25
CA ASP A 581 -35.11 33.56 3.24
C ASP A 581 -34.37 34.05 1.98
N LEU A 582 -33.32 33.33 1.56
CA LEU A 582 -32.56 33.62 0.34
C LEU A 582 -33.39 33.36 -0.92
N LEU A 583 -34.15 32.26 -0.97
CA LEU A 583 -35.05 31.94 -2.08
C LEU A 583 -36.10 33.04 -2.32
N HIS A 584 -36.64 33.64 -1.24
CA HIS A 584 -37.63 34.72 -1.34
C HIS A 584 -37.06 36.04 -1.85
N ARG A 585 -35.84 36.37 -1.46
CA ARG A 585 -35.22 37.67 -1.77
C ARG A 585 -34.48 37.69 -3.11
N GLU A 586 -34.09 36.53 -3.59
CA GLU A 586 -33.27 36.40 -4.78
C GLU A 586 -34.09 36.61 -6.06
N SER A 587 -33.55 37.40 -6.99
CA SER A 587 -34.15 37.64 -8.30
C SER A 587 -33.56 36.77 -9.40
N ASP A 588 -32.30 36.34 -9.25
CA ASP A 588 -31.64 35.49 -10.24
C ASP A 588 -32.27 34.09 -10.31
N PRO A 589 -32.81 33.66 -11.46
CA PRO A 589 -33.44 32.34 -11.58
C PRO A 589 -32.50 31.18 -11.28
N GLY A 590 -31.22 31.30 -11.65
CA GLY A 590 -30.21 30.26 -11.42
C GLY A 590 -29.95 30.01 -9.94
N LEU A 591 -29.88 31.08 -9.15
CA LEU A 591 -29.74 31.00 -7.70
C LEU A 591 -30.99 30.47 -7.02
N ARG A 592 -32.18 30.92 -7.43
CA ARG A 592 -33.44 30.38 -6.92
C ARG A 592 -33.54 28.87 -7.12
N ILE A 593 -33.10 28.37 -8.28
CA ILE A 593 -33.02 26.93 -8.54
C ILE A 593 -32.04 26.23 -7.60
N ALA A 594 -30.88 26.81 -7.34
CA ALA A 594 -29.90 26.23 -6.44
C ALA A 594 -30.44 26.14 -4.99
N TYR A 595 -31.09 27.19 -4.49
CA TYR A 595 -31.70 27.19 -3.15
C TYR A 595 -32.88 26.21 -3.08
N ALA A 596 -33.74 26.20 -4.09
CA ALA A 596 -34.86 25.27 -4.16
C ALA A 596 -34.40 23.80 -4.24
N SER A 597 -33.38 23.50 -5.04
CA SER A 597 -32.76 22.17 -5.11
C SER A 597 -32.17 21.76 -3.76
N ALA A 598 -31.49 22.67 -3.06
CA ALA A 598 -30.97 22.41 -1.72
C ALA A 598 -32.10 22.10 -0.71
N LEU A 599 -33.18 22.89 -0.71
CA LEU A 599 -34.36 22.68 0.15
C LEU A 599 -35.08 21.36 -0.18
N GLY A 600 -35.16 21.00 -1.47
CA GLY A 600 -35.65 19.70 -1.93
C GLY A 600 -34.83 18.53 -1.39
N ASN A 601 -33.49 18.64 -1.46
CA ASN A 601 -32.58 17.64 -0.89
C ASN A 601 -32.68 17.53 0.63
N LEU A 602 -32.91 18.65 1.32
CA LEU A 602 -33.19 18.69 2.76
C LEU A 602 -34.59 18.17 3.12
N ARG A 603 -35.46 18.01 2.11
CA ARG A 603 -36.88 17.67 2.25
C ARG A 603 -37.62 18.63 3.18
N ASP A 604 -37.33 19.93 3.07
CA ASP A 604 -37.96 20.97 3.90
C ASP A 604 -39.43 21.16 3.49
N PRO A 605 -40.42 20.74 4.31
CA PRO A 605 -41.83 20.83 3.95
C PRO A 605 -42.31 22.28 3.84
N ASP A 606 -41.69 23.20 4.58
CA ASP A 606 -42.09 24.60 4.61
C ASP A 606 -41.74 25.33 3.31
N ALA A 607 -40.77 24.82 2.55
CA ALA A 607 -40.36 25.39 1.27
C ALA A 607 -41.30 25.00 0.10
N LEU A 608 -42.24 24.09 0.32
CA LEU A 608 -43.06 23.51 -0.76
C LEU A 608 -43.82 24.58 -1.56
N THR A 609 -44.48 25.51 -0.87
CA THR A 609 -45.25 26.59 -1.50
C THR A 609 -44.33 27.49 -2.34
N ASP A 610 -43.17 27.84 -1.80
CA ASP A 610 -42.18 28.68 -2.48
C ASP A 610 -41.65 28.01 -3.74
N LEU A 611 -41.40 26.70 -3.70
CA LEU A 611 -40.95 25.92 -4.85
C LEU A 611 -42.01 25.83 -5.94
N LEU A 612 -43.29 25.73 -5.58
CA LEU A 612 -44.40 25.76 -6.53
C LEU A 612 -44.49 27.12 -7.24
N ASP A 613 -44.30 28.22 -6.51
CA ASP A 613 -44.27 29.56 -7.08
C ASP A 613 -43.07 29.77 -8.01
N VAL A 614 -41.88 29.26 -7.63
CA VAL A 614 -40.69 29.27 -8.48
C VAL A 614 -40.97 28.49 -9.77
N LEU A 615 -41.54 27.28 -9.69
CA LEU A 615 -41.86 26.45 -10.85
C LEU A 615 -42.78 27.17 -11.86
N ALA A 616 -43.76 27.92 -11.35
CA ALA A 616 -44.68 28.69 -12.19
C ALA A 616 -43.97 29.77 -13.01
N GLN A 617 -42.97 30.43 -12.43
CA GLN A 617 -42.26 31.56 -13.02
C GLN A 617 -41.13 31.19 -13.99
N LEU A 618 -40.71 29.92 -14.01
CA LEU A 618 -39.62 29.47 -14.89
C LEU A 618 -40.11 29.26 -16.32
N ASP A 619 -39.23 29.54 -17.29
CA ASP A 619 -39.48 29.32 -18.72
C ASP A 619 -38.77 28.10 -19.29
N ASP A 620 -37.53 27.83 -18.84
CA ASP A 620 -36.73 26.71 -19.35
C ASP A 620 -37.26 25.34 -18.87
N PRO A 621 -37.56 24.41 -19.79
CA PRO A 621 -38.09 23.09 -19.43
C PRO A 621 -37.17 22.26 -18.53
N ASN A 622 -35.84 22.40 -18.65
CA ASN A 622 -34.92 21.63 -17.81
C ASN A 622 -34.90 22.18 -16.38
N GLN A 623 -34.92 23.50 -16.22
CA GLN A 623 -35.05 24.15 -14.91
C GLN A 623 -36.36 23.80 -14.22
N ARG A 624 -37.48 23.78 -14.96
CA ARG A 624 -38.78 23.33 -14.42
C ARG A 624 -38.74 21.90 -13.92
N LEU A 625 -38.09 20.99 -14.65
CA LEU A 625 -37.91 19.60 -14.22
C LEU A 625 -37.04 19.48 -12.97
N GLU A 626 -36.00 20.31 -12.82
CA GLU A 626 -35.16 20.33 -11.61
C GLU A 626 -35.98 20.73 -10.38
N ILE A 627 -36.79 21.79 -10.48
CA ILE A 627 -37.68 22.23 -9.38
C ILE A 627 -38.78 21.20 -9.11
N ALA A 628 -39.38 20.62 -10.15
CA ALA A 628 -40.39 19.57 -9.99
C ALA A 628 -39.81 18.33 -9.29
N SER A 629 -38.55 17.98 -9.56
CA SER A 629 -37.84 16.94 -8.82
C SER A 629 -37.66 17.32 -7.36
N ALA A 630 -37.25 18.55 -7.06
CA ALA A 630 -37.10 19.04 -5.69
C ALA A 630 -38.44 19.02 -4.91
N ILE A 631 -39.55 19.40 -5.54
CA ILE A 631 -40.92 19.27 -4.99
C ILE A 631 -41.24 17.81 -4.71
N ALA A 632 -40.93 16.90 -5.65
CA ALA A 632 -41.14 15.48 -5.48
C ALA A 632 -40.30 14.89 -4.33
N SER A 633 -39.08 15.40 -4.09
CA SER A 633 -38.24 15.02 -2.94
C SER A 633 -38.89 15.38 -1.60
N ILE A 634 -39.52 16.57 -1.52
CA ILE A 634 -40.25 17.03 -0.31
C ILE A 634 -41.51 16.18 -0.07
N VAL A 635 -42.29 15.91 -1.13
CA VAL A 635 -43.51 15.09 -1.04
C VAL A 635 -43.16 13.61 -0.77
N GLY A 636 -41.98 13.15 -1.18
CA GLY A 636 -41.45 11.81 -0.95
C GLY A 636 -41.52 10.90 -2.18
N ARG A 637 -40.72 9.82 -2.20
CA ARG A 637 -40.54 8.92 -3.35
C ARG A 637 -40.06 9.61 -4.63
N GLU A 638 -39.00 10.41 -4.52
CA GLU A 638 -38.34 11.04 -5.67
C GLU A 638 -38.02 10.04 -6.80
N ASP A 639 -37.55 8.83 -6.45
CA ASP A 639 -37.24 7.76 -7.41
C ASP A 639 -38.39 7.48 -8.39
N TRP A 640 -39.64 7.58 -7.90
CA TRP A 640 -40.84 7.36 -8.70
C TRP A 640 -41.07 8.52 -9.67
N PHE A 641 -40.84 9.76 -9.23
CA PHE A 641 -40.92 10.95 -10.08
C PHE A 641 -39.86 10.90 -11.19
N VAL A 642 -38.63 10.54 -10.87
CA VAL A 642 -37.54 10.42 -11.85
C VAL A 642 -37.87 9.36 -12.91
N LEU A 643 -38.44 8.21 -12.51
CA LEU A 643 -38.89 7.18 -13.45
C LEU A 643 -40.02 7.67 -14.35
N LEU A 644 -40.98 8.40 -13.79
CA LEU A 644 -42.07 9.04 -14.54
C LEU A 644 -41.50 10.06 -15.54
N ALA A 645 -40.64 10.98 -15.12
CA ALA A 645 -40.02 11.99 -15.98
C ALA A 645 -39.24 11.37 -17.15
N ARG A 646 -38.49 10.29 -16.91
CA ARG A 646 -37.78 9.56 -17.98
C ARG A 646 -38.72 8.96 -19.02
N ARG A 647 -39.83 8.34 -18.58
CA ARG A 647 -40.83 7.76 -19.49
C ARG A 647 -41.54 8.84 -20.28
N THR A 648 -41.93 9.94 -19.62
CA THR A 648 -42.62 11.07 -20.25
C THR A 648 -41.75 11.72 -21.33
N ARG A 649 -40.42 11.80 -21.15
CA ARG A 649 -39.50 12.31 -22.19
C ARG A 649 -39.48 11.44 -23.46
N ALA A 650 -39.67 10.12 -23.33
CA ALA A 650 -39.67 9.21 -24.46
C ALA A 650 -41.02 9.22 -25.21
N ASN A 651 -42.12 8.98 -24.49
CA ASN A 651 -43.49 9.00 -25.03
C ASN A 651 -44.42 9.59 -23.97
N PRO A 652 -44.72 10.90 -24.02
CA PRO A 652 -45.49 11.60 -22.98
C PRO A 652 -46.86 10.97 -22.71
N GLY A 653 -47.60 10.69 -23.79
CA GLY A 653 -48.95 10.13 -23.73
C GLY A 653 -49.01 8.75 -23.09
N ASP A 654 -48.22 7.80 -23.62
CA ASP A 654 -48.14 6.43 -23.09
C ASP A 654 -47.63 6.38 -21.65
N ALA A 655 -46.66 7.25 -21.31
CA ALA A 655 -46.09 7.30 -19.97
C ALA A 655 -47.13 7.77 -18.94
N LEU A 656 -47.79 8.90 -19.21
CA LEU A 656 -48.80 9.46 -18.31
C LEU A 656 -50.04 8.54 -18.23
N GLY A 657 -50.53 8.04 -19.37
CA GLY A 657 -51.68 7.14 -19.42
C GLY A 657 -51.42 5.79 -18.75
N GLY A 658 -50.26 5.17 -19.05
CA GLY A 658 -49.85 3.91 -18.44
C GLY A 658 -49.65 4.03 -16.92
N ILE A 659 -49.11 5.15 -16.45
CA ILE A 659 -48.94 5.41 -15.01
C ILE A 659 -50.28 5.72 -14.33
N LEU A 660 -51.16 6.47 -14.97
CA LEU A 660 -52.53 6.71 -14.49
C LEU A 660 -53.28 5.39 -14.30
N LEU A 661 -53.18 4.44 -15.25
CA LEU A 661 -53.73 3.09 -15.11
C LEU A 661 -53.05 2.27 -14.01
N ALA A 662 -51.72 2.38 -13.87
CA ALA A 662 -50.99 1.68 -12.81
C ALA A 662 -51.40 2.14 -11.40
N VAL A 663 -51.78 3.41 -11.24
CA VAL A 663 -52.23 3.97 -9.96
C VAL A 663 -53.76 3.91 -9.79
N ARG A 664 -54.52 3.48 -10.82
CA ARG A 664 -55.99 3.37 -10.82
C ARG A 664 -56.58 2.75 -9.56
N ARG A 665 -56.07 1.58 -9.11
CA ARG A 665 -56.61 0.89 -7.91
C ARG A 665 -56.49 1.71 -6.63
N ARG A 666 -55.51 2.62 -6.57
CA ARG A 666 -55.33 3.56 -5.44
C ARG A 666 -56.19 4.80 -5.64
N LEU A 667 -56.23 5.34 -6.86
CA LEU A 667 -57.05 6.49 -7.22
C LEU A 667 -58.55 6.24 -7.02
N ALA A 668 -59.04 5.05 -7.39
CA ALA A 668 -60.45 4.67 -7.22
C ALA A 668 -60.94 4.67 -5.76
N ARG A 669 -60.03 4.75 -4.77
CA ARG A 669 -60.38 4.87 -3.35
C ARG A 669 -60.58 6.30 -2.90
N VAL A 670 -59.90 7.22 -3.56
CA VAL A 670 -59.90 8.64 -3.24
C VAL A 670 -60.71 9.45 -4.24
N ILE A 671 -61.26 8.86 -5.29
CA ILE A 671 -62.11 9.53 -6.29
C ILE A 671 -63.58 9.19 -6.06
N HIS A 672 -64.50 10.09 -6.42
CA HIS A 672 -65.94 9.81 -6.38
C HIS A 672 -66.29 8.54 -7.19
N PRO A 673 -67.13 7.62 -6.67
CA PRO A 673 -67.45 6.36 -7.34
C PRO A 673 -67.99 6.50 -8.78
N GLN A 674 -68.65 7.62 -9.08
CA GLN A 674 -69.22 7.94 -10.39
C GLN A 674 -68.15 8.31 -11.43
N ASP A 675 -66.97 8.75 -11.00
CA ASP A 675 -65.88 9.26 -11.84
C ASP A 675 -64.74 8.26 -12.03
N VAL A 676 -64.87 7.03 -11.53
CA VAL A 676 -63.86 5.97 -11.68
C VAL A 676 -63.67 5.58 -13.15
N GLU A 677 -64.72 5.66 -13.97
CA GLU A 677 -64.65 5.45 -15.42
C GLU A 677 -63.87 6.56 -16.14
N SER A 678 -63.86 7.78 -15.57
CA SER A 678 -63.10 8.93 -16.10
C SER A 678 -61.58 8.69 -16.05
N ILE A 679 -61.10 7.79 -15.18
CA ILE A 679 -59.68 7.37 -15.13
C ILE A 679 -59.28 6.67 -16.45
N GLU A 680 -60.11 5.74 -16.95
CA GLU A 680 -59.84 5.01 -18.18
C GLU A 680 -59.95 5.92 -19.41
N LYS A 681 -61.00 6.76 -19.45
CA LYS A 681 -61.20 7.76 -20.52
C LYS A 681 -60.01 8.69 -20.64
N CYS A 682 -59.50 9.20 -19.51
CA CYS A 682 -58.31 10.05 -19.50
C CYS A 682 -57.05 9.29 -19.91
N ALA A 683 -56.86 8.05 -19.45
CA ALA A 683 -55.69 7.25 -19.82
C ALA A 683 -55.64 6.90 -21.31
N VAL A 684 -56.80 6.63 -21.93
CA VAL A 684 -56.92 6.36 -23.37
C VAL A 684 -56.62 7.64 -24.18
N ALA A 685 -57.16 8.78 -23.78
CA ALA A 685 -56.87 10.07 -24.42
C ALA A 685 -55.38 10.44 -24.35
N LEU A 686 -54.72 10.15 -23.21
CA LEU A 686 -53.27 10.29 -23.07
C LEU A 686 -52.53 9.31 -24.00
N GLY A 687 -52.91 8.03 -24.06
CA GLY A 687 -52.27 7.01 -24.90
C GLY A 687 -52.35 7.27 -26.41
N HIS A 688 -53.42 7.92 -26.89
CA HIS A 688 -53.53 8.35 -28.30
C HIS A 688 -52.73 9.63 -28.63
N GLN A 689 -51.90 10.12 -27.71
CA GLN A 689 -51.10 11.35 -27.83
C GLN A 689 -51.91 12.64 -28.04
N GLN A 690 -53.22 12.61 -27.75
CA GLN A 690 -54.11 13.77 -27.87
C GLN A 690 -54.06 14.61 -26.58
N MET A 691 -52.91 15.19 -26.27
CA MET A 691 -52.67 15.88 -24.98
C MET A 691 -53.61 17.07 -24.76
N GLN A 692 -54.03 17.74 -25.84
CA GLN A 692 -54.97 18.86 -25.80
C GLN A 692 -56.38 18.42 -25.36
N GLU A 693 -56.82 17.23 -25.77
CA GLU A 693 -58.10 16.62 -25.35
C GLU A 693 -57.99 15.95 -23.98
N ALA A 694 -56.81 15.44 -23.63
CA ALA A 694 -56.55 14.79 -22.34
C ALA A 694 -56.45 15.76 -21.16
N ALA A 695 -55.97 16.99 -21.37
CA ALA A 695 -55.82 18.00 -20.32
C ALA A 695 -57.12 18.31 -19.53
N PRO A 696 -58.28 18.62 -20.17
CA PRO A 696 -59.53 18.86 -19.44
C PRO A 696 -60.05 17.61 -18.72
N LEU A 697 -59.86 16.41 -19.30
CA LEU A 697 -60.22 15.14 -18.66
C LEU A 697 -59.38 14.87 -17.41
N PHE A 698 -58.08 15.17 -17.48
CA PHE A 698 -57.17 15.02 -16.35
C PHE A 698 -57.51 16.00 -15.22
N VAL A 699 -57.87 17.24 -15.57
CA VAL A 699 -58.32 18.24 -14.61
C VAL A 699 -59.62 17.82 -13.92
N HIS A 700 -60.60 17.31 -14.67
CA HIS A 700 -61.84 16.78 -14.11
C HIS A 700 -61.57 15.62 -13.14
N LEU A 701 -60.62 14.75 -13.48
CA LEU A 701 -60.16 13.69 -12.60
C LEU A 701 -59.53 14.23 -11.31
N LEU A 702 -58.72 15.30 -11.37
CA LEU A 702 -58.17 15.95 -10.17
C LEU A 702 -59.25 16.63 -9.32
N ASP A 703 -60.29 17.20 -9.95
CA ASP A 703 -61.45 17.80 -9.27
C ASP A 703 -62.30 16.73 -8.54
N ALA A 704 -62.33 15.49 -9.06
CA ALA A 704 -63.08 14.37 -8.47
C ALA A 704 -62.36 13.67 -7.30
N VAL A 705 -61.14 14.09 -6.94
CA VAL A 705 -60.38 13.52 -5.80
C VAL A 705 -60.86 14.12 -4.47
N HIS A 706 -61.19 13.26 -3.51
CA HIS A 706 -61.42 13.60 -2.11
C HIS A 706 -60.12 14.11 -1.48
N HIS A 707 -59.88 15.42 -1.61
CA HIS A 707 -58.64 16.07 -1.16
C HIS A 707 -58.35 15.90 0.34
N GLU A 708 -59.34 15.60 1.18
CA GLU A 708 -59.19 15.31 2.61
C GLU A 708 -58.48 13.98 2.90
N GLN A 709 -58.49 13.05 1.95
CA GLN A 709 -57.85 11.73 2.07
C GLN A 709 -56.38 11.73 1.61
N LEU A 710 -55.89 12.86 1.09
CA LEU A 710 -54.50 13.03 0.68
C LEU A 710 -53.66 13.58 1.83
N ALA A 711 -52.39 13.16 1.90
CA ALA A 711 -51.41 13.78 2.77
C ALA A 711 -51.32 15.31 2.53
N PRO A 712 -51.09 16.15 3.56
CA PRO A 712 -51.14 17.61 3.43
C PRO A 712 -50.25 18.18 2.30
N LEU A 713 -49.02 17.70 2.18
CA LEU A 713 -48.09 18.13 1.13
C LEU A 713 -48.56 17.71 -0.27
N SER A 714 -49.06 16.48 -0.41
CA SER A 714 -49.60 15.98 -1.67
C SER A 714 -50.84 16.75 -2.10
N ARG A 715 -51.70 17.14 -1.15
CA ARG A 715 -52.88 17.97 -1.41
C ARG A 715 -52.51 19.33 -2.01
N LEU A 716 -51.48 19.98 -1.48
CA LEU A 716 -50.99 21.26 -2.00
C LEU A 716 -50.50 21.13 -3.44
N VAL A 717 -49.67 20.12 -3.73
CA VAL A 717 -49.16 19.88 -5.10
C VAL A 717 -50.27 19.54 -6.09
N VAL A 718 -51.25 18.71 -5.70
CA VAL A 718 -52.40 18.37 -6.56
C VAL A 718 -53.24 19.61 -6.88
N ASN A 719 -53.49 20.47 -5.89
CA ASN A 719 -54.27 21.69 -6.08
C ASN A 719 -53.58 22.67 -7.04
N GLU A 720 -52.27 22.85 -6.87
CA GLU A 720 -51.49 23.73 -7.74
C GLU A 720 -51.39 23.16 -9.15
N ALA A 721 -51.05 21.88 -9.30
CA ALA A 721 -50.99 21.23 -10.60
C ALA A 721 -52.33 21.31 -11.34
N ARG A 722 -53.46 21.13 -10.64
CA ARG A 722 -54.79 21.32 -11.21
C ARG A 722 -54.98 22.73 -11.77
N ALA A 723 -54.64 23.77 -11.00
CA ALA A 723 -54.79 25.17 -11.43
C ALA A 723 -53.90 25.47 -12.64
N ARG A 724 -52.67 24.98 -12.64
CA ARG A 724 -51.70 25.22 -13.72
C ARG A 724 -52.00 24.44 -14.99
N ILE A 725 -52.55 23.23 -14.90
CA ILE A 725 -53.03 22.50 -16.09
C ILE A 725 -54.24 23.21 -16.71
N LYS A 726 -55.15 23.80 -15.90
CA LYS A 726 -56.22 24.68 -16.43
C LYS A 726 -55.66 25.89 -17.19
N GLN A 727 -54.57 26.48 -16.68
CA GLN A 727 -53.94 27.67 -17.25
C GLN A 727 -53.12 27.38 -18.53
N PHE A 728 -52.28 26.35 -18.49
CA PHE A 728 -51.27 26.06 -19.52
C PHE A 728 -51.61 24.85 -20.41
N SER A 729 -52.77 24.21 -20.19
CA SER A 729 -53.21 23.03 -20.93
C SER A 729 -52.12 21.94 -20.96
N HIS A 730 -51.59 21.62 -22.14
CA HIS A 730 -50.62 20.55 -22.39
C HIS A 730 -49.17 21.05 -22.55
N GLU A 731 -48.93 22.37 -22.48
CA GLU A 731 -47.61 22.96 -22.74
C GLU A 731 -46.60 22.71 -21.59
N ARG A 732 -47.11 22.39 -20.40
CA ARG A 732 -46.33 22.21 -19.17
C ARG A 732 -46.57 20.83 -18.54
N LEU A 733 -45.90 19.81 -19.08
CA LEU A 733 -46.06 18.39 -18.71
C LEU A 733 -45.63 18.10 -17.26
N GLU A 734 -44.75 18.92 -16.68
CA GLU A 734 -44.29 18.84 -15.29
C GLU A 734 -45.43 18.82 -14.28
N TYR A 735 -46.52 19.54 -14.52
CA TYR A 735 -47.68 19.55 -13.62
C TYR A 735 -48.47 18.25 -13.68
N PHE A 736 -48.59 17.60 -14.85
CA PHE A 736 -49.17 16.26 -14.93
C PHE A 736 -48.32 15.25 -14.17
N MET A 737 -46.99 15.36 -14.29
CA MET A 737 -46.07 14.47 -13.59
C MET A 737 -46.13 14.66 -12.07
N LEU A 738 -46.14 15.91 -11.61
CA LEU A 738 -46.27 16.26 -10.19
C LEU A 738 -47.62 15.83 -9.62
N ALA A 739 -48.72 16.00 -10.35
CA ALA A 739 -50.04 15.55 -9.91
C ALA A 739 -50.09 14.03 -9.73
N LEU A 740 -49.61 13.27 -10.74
CA LEU A 740 -49.55 11.81 -10.66
C LEU A 740 -48.64 11.33 -9.53
N HIS A 741 -47.50 12.00 -9.32
CA HIS A 741 -46.57 11.69 -8.23
C HIS A 741 -47.18 11.97 -6.86
N ALA A 742 -47.78 13.15 -6.68
CA ALA A 742 -48.44 13.53 -5.44
C ALA A 742 -49.60 12.58 -5.11
N LEU A 743 -50.40 12.17 -6.09
CA LEU A 743 -51.45 11.16 -5.90
C LEU A 743 -50.88 9.78 -5.55
N HIS A 744 -49.75 9.39 -6.15
CA HIS A 744 -49.09 8.13 -5.84
C HIS A 744 -48.44 8.09 -4.44
N ALA A 745 -47.87 9.23 -4.01
CA ALA A 745 -47.20 9.38 -2.73
C ALA A 745 -48.19 9.59 -1.58
N GLY A 746 -49.23 10.40 -1.81
CA GLY A 746 -50.21 10.84 -0.81
C GLY A 746 -51.40 9.91 -0.59
N THR A 747 -51.55 8.83 -1.36
CA THR A 747 -52.62 7.83 -1.14
C THR A 747 -52.20 6.77 -0.11
N PRO A 748 -53.00 6.50 0.93
CA PRO A 748 -52.67 5.51 1.96
C PRO A 748 -52.42 4.11 1.37
N ARG A 749 -51.36 3.43 1.82
CA ARG A 749 -51.12 2.01 1.49
C ARG A 749 -52.10 1.12 2.27
N ILE A 750 -52.42 -0.05 1.71
CA ILE A 750 -53.05 -1.12 2.50
C ILE A 750 -52.01 -1.55 3.53
N ASN A 751 -52.25 -1.34 4.82
CA ASN A 751 -51.68 -2.24 5.81
C ASN A 751 -52.31 -3.60 5.53
N ARG A 752 -51.51 -4.58 5.07
CA ARG A 752 -51.92 -5.97 5.27
C ARG A 752 -52.02 -6.18 6.78
N PRO A 753 -52.95 -7.00 7.27
CA PRO A 753 -53.04 -7.33 8.70
C PRO A 753 -51.79 -7.99 9.32
N ASP A 754 -50.71 -8.23 8.54
CA ASP A 754 -49.54 -8.98 8.99
C ASP A 754 -48.31 -8.12 9.34
N ASP A 755 -48.33 -6.79 9.13
CA ASP A 755 -47.23 -5.89 9.53
C ASP A 755 -47.54 -5.12 10.83
N VAL A 756 -47.98 -5.85 11.85
CA VAL A 756 -47.84 -5.42 13.24
C VAL A 756 -46.42 -5.81 13.67
N PRO A 757 -45.58 -4.90 14.20
CA PRO A 757 -44.42 -5.34 14.96
C PRO A 757 -44.93 -6.06 16.20
N SER A 758 -44.98 -7.38 16.12
CA SER A 758 -45.12 -8.26 17.28
C SER A 758 -43.85 -8.18 18.10
N SER A 759 -43.82 -7.27 19.06
CA SER A 759 -43.41 -7.55 20.45
C SER A 759 -43.21 -6.24 21.21
N THR A 760 -44.16 -5.96 22.09
CA THR A 760 -43.82 -5.58 23.45
C THR A 760 -43.69 -6.87 24.24
N GLN A 761 -42.45 -7.21 24.63
CA GLN A 761 -42.09 -7.80 25.92
C GLN A 761 -40.59 -7.58 26.15
#